data_AF-A0A6A4WUI3-F1
#
_entry.id   AF-A0A6A4WUI3-F1
#
_cell.length_a   1.000
_cell.length_b   1.000
_cell.length_c   1.000
_cell.angle_alpha   90.00
_cell.angle_beta   90.00
_cell.angle_gamma   90.00
#
_symmetry.space_group_name_H-M   'P 1'
#
loop_
_entity.id
_entity.type
_entity.pdbx_description
1 polymer ?
#
loop_
_entity_poly.entity_id
_entity_poly.type
_entity_poly.pdbx_seq_one_letter_code
_entity_poly.pdbx_strand_id
1 'polypeptide(L)'
;MSDAGCITTTTTTSESAPHRTADDSTVPTDLTVSSEGGGRERGSPSAAAAATAHRARLMHELQLLRVELAELTHQRQVERREQQSRVDELEDQLAEAQHQRNMLQIRQTGQLGQYEAEVVSLRQQLDQLLARQRQLEEDNSRLQVTPDQLKRSLLHLTINEARYRELADMDTEAMSVKDFAALRLHEAVVPLESRCRQLEAERAEMAAELESARPQLAAARSELAETRQQAERAQQEQLAALRQLSEAHQRLRESALPRAVRDELSARLSRAEADREAALTRLAETIQKLEAAGEAETQLKVVRDRVASLESEQLEAARRLAEAAARCTEAEEEAARQRVRADQLVEAELAARRQYAALRDSARAQHQQQVAELRAQLLAERAAETAELRAEHARSLEREQQAREAAQQSVERLESELSSERARLAELSARLQIAEYETERYDVTATEAVRAAETLREENKTLNGQLQQRDATLLQRQTEADSERSRLERELTECRQQLQAYEAFEKSWDTFIAQAAEGGDGCADLLESGPPLPAGCRRRLQYSLQLGRRLVDSESAAARLRGQLRQQTERAERLQQQMSRLQPLLGGGGGGAGAADRWRQYEDTIERLQADSRQLTERLQLLRRQLATVTRQRDRLVKDIDVLLRQEDDLNALKLLVTPLLESDSGSHAEDSNHTTP
;
A
#
# COMPACT_ATOMS: atom_id res chain seq x y z
N MET A 1 -50.42 49.64 20.41
CA MET A 1 -50.92 48.71 21.44
C MET A 1 -49.78 47.82 21.86
N SER A 2 -49.37 48.00 23.11
CA SER A 2 -48.73 47.06 24.03
C SER A 2 -47.35 46.47 23.68
N ASP A 3 -46.39 46.92 24.50
CA ASP A 3 -44.96 46.66 24.52
C ASP A 3 -44.52 45.30 25.07
N ALA A 4 -43.23 45.02 24.79
CA ALA A 4 -42.23 44.40 25.66
C ALA A 4 -42.36 42.91 26.06
N GLY A 5 -41.54 42.08 25.40
CA GLY A 5 -41.13 40.78 25.92
C GLY A 5 -40.04 40.93 26.99
N CYS A 6 -40.36 40.52 28.21
CA CYS A 6 -39.45 40.37 29.32
C CYS A 6 -39.12 38.87 29.46
N ILE A 7 -37.85 38.50 29.31
CA ILE A 7 -37.38 37.12 29.51
C ILE A 7 -37.03 36.95 30.99
N THR A 8 -37.86 36.20 31.71
CA THR A 8 -37.59 35.69 33.05
C THR A 8 -36.92 34.33 32.95
N THR A 9 -35.70 34.22 33.45
CA THR A 9 -35.01 32.94 33.67
C THR A 9 -35.47 32.33 35.00
N THR A 10 -36.19 31.20 34.93
CA THR A 10 -36.50 30.35 36.08
C THR A 10 -35.41 29.28 36.26
N THR A 11 -34.76 29.33 37.42
CA THR A 11 -33.88 28.30 37.97
C THR A 11 -34.70 27.11 38.48
N THR A 12 -34.37 25.89 38.04
CA THR A 12 -34.75 24.63 38.71
C THR A 12 -33.55 23.70 38.84
N THR A 13 -33.42 23.20 40.06
CA THR A 13 -32.55 22.22 40.73
C THR A 13 -32.31 20.86 40.05
N SER A 14 -31.07 20.34 40.16
CA SER A 14 -30.70 18.95 40.57
C SER A 14 -29.15 18.87 40.54
N GLU A 15 -28.43 18.75 41.66
CA GLU A 15 -28.15 17.56 42.49
C GLU A 15 -27.18 16.55 41.83
N SER A 16 -25.91 16.61 42.22
CA SER A 16 -25.02 15.46 42.48
C SER A 16 -23.64 15.92 42.95
N ALA A 17 -23.27 15.50 44.16
CA ALA A 17 -21.92 15.56 44.71
C ALA A 17 -21.01 14.53 43.99
N PRO A 18 -19.66 14.60 44.09
CA PRO A 18 -19.01 14.16 45.32
C PRO A 18 -17.73 14.91 45.76
N HIS A 19 -17.45 14.76 47.05
CA HIS A 19 -16.15 14.67 47.69
C HIS A 19 -15.05 15.72 47.40
N ARG A 20 -14.97 16.71 48.29
CA ARG A 20 -13.69 17.29 48.73
C ARG A 20 -13.17 16.49 49.91
N THR A 21 -12.18 15.64 49.69
CA THR A 21 -11.25 15.17 50.73
C THR A 21 -10.10 16.16 50.77
N ALA A 22 -10.11 17.03 51.78
CA ALA A 22 -8.93 17.79 52.18
C ALA A 22 -8.21 16.93 53.22
N ASP A 23 -7.28 16.10 52.76
CA ASP A 23 -6.39 15.31 53.62
C ASP A 23 -5.25 16.21 54.14
N ASP A 24 -5.24 16.34 55.46
CA ASP A 24 -4.11 16.39 56.38
C ASP A 24 -2.70 16.64 55.79
N SER A 25 -2.25 17.89 55.86
CA SER A 25 -0.83 18.23 55.95
C SER A 25 -0.41 18.24 57.41
N THR A 26 -0.25 17.06 58.00
CA THR A 26 0.43 16.90 59.29
C THR A 26 1.94 16.98 59.07
N VAL A 27 2.57 17.92 59.78
CA VAL A 27 4.02 18.00 59.99
C VAL A 27 4.41 16.94 61.02
N PRO A 28 5.34 16.00 60.75
CA PRO A 28 5.99 15.22 61.78
C PRO A 28 7.43 15.72 61.93
N THR A 29 7.65 16.63 62.89
CA THR A 29 8.98 16.89 63.45
C THR A 29 9.25 15.86 64.55
N ASP A 30 10.35 15.14 64.35
CA ASP A 30 11.20 14.52 65.37
C ASP A 30 10.57 13.54 66.37
N LEU A 31 10.61 12.26 65.99
CA LEU A 31 10.82 11.18 66.94
C LEU A 31 12.32 10.81 66.95
N THR A 32 13.04 11.40 67.90
CA THR A 32 14.26 10.82 68.45
C THR A 32 13.91 9.47 69.08
N VAL A 33 14.24 8.37 68.41
CA VAL A 33 14.31 7.05 69.04
C VAL A 33 15.67 6.45 68.73
N SER A 34 16.65 6.84 69.56
CA SER A 34 17.84 6.01 69.77
C SER A 34 17.39 4.71 70.43
N SER A 35 17.54 3.62 69.69
CA SER A 35 17.54 2.27 70.21
C SER A 35 18.81 2.05 71.03
N GLU A 36 18.70 2.11 72.36
CA GLU A 36 19.63 1.45 73.27
C GLU A 36 18.92 0.24 73.88
N GLY A 37 19.30 -0.94 73.40
CA GLY A 37 18.67 -2.20 73.80
C GLY A 37 19.58 -3.38 73.52
N GLY A 38 20.60 -3.54 74.37
CA GLY A 38 21.07 -4.84 74.85
C GLY A 38 22.00 -5.67 73.97
N GLY A 39 23.00 -6.27 74.62
CA GLY A 39 23.60 -7.52 74.17
C GLY A 39 25.09 -7.45 73.84
N ARG A 40 25.92 -7.78 74.84
CA ARG A 40 27.34 -8.12 74.70
C ARG A 40 27.55 -9.13 73.56
N GLU A 41 28.61 -8.95 72.78
CA GLU A 41 29.63 -9.99 72.57
C GLU A 41 30.91 -9.41 71.95
N ARG A 42 32.05 -9.89 72.45
CA ARG A 42 33.39 -9.49 72.04
C ARG A 42 33.67 -10.01 70.64
N GLY A 43 33.66 -9.12 69.64
CA GLY A 43 34.16 -9.38 68.29
C GLY A 43 35.06 -8.22 67.84
N SER A 44 36.18 -8.53 67.19
CA SER A 44 37.26 -7.60 66.81
C SER A 44 36.81 -6.20 66.31
N PRO A 45 37.50 -5.10 66.70
CA PRO A 45 37.18 -3.72 66.26
C PRO A 45 37.30 -3.48 64.74
N SER A 46 37.88 -4.41 63.98
CA SER A 46 38.00 -4.36 62.52
C SER A 46 36.68 -4.66 61.78
N ALA A 47 35.89 -5.64 62.25
CA ALA A 47 34.65 -6.04 61.59
C ALA A 47 33.50 -5.04 61.82
N ALA A 48 33.42 -4.45 63.01
CA ALA A 48 32.43 -3.40 63.33
C ALA A 48 32.70 -2.09 62.57
N ALA A 49 33.98 -1.73 62.36
CA ALA A 49 34.38 -0.58 61.55
C ALA A 49 34.08 -0.79 60.04
N ALA A 50 34.30 -2.00 59.51
CA ALA A 50 33.94 -2.33 58.13
C ALA A 50 32.43 -2.34 57.90
N ALA A 51 31.65 -2.87 58.85
CA ALA A 51 30.19 -2.87 58.79
C ALA A 51 29.59 -1.46 58.88
N THR A 52 30.17 -0.59 59.71
CA THR A 52 29.75 0.83 59.81
C THR A 52 30.13 1.63 58.57
N ALA A 53 31.31 1.39 57.97
CA ALA A 53 31.71 2.01 56.71
C ALA A 53 30.83 1.55 55.53
N HIS A 54 30.48 0.26 55.47
CA HIS A 54 29.55 -0.26 54.47
C HIS A 54 28.14 0.32 54.65
N ARG A 55 27.65 0.43 55.88
CA ARG A 55 26.38 1.10 56.19
C ARG A 55 26.39 2.58 55.80
N ALA A 56 27.50 3.29 56.00
CA ALA A 56 27.64 4.69 55.58
C ALA A 56 27.61 4.86 54.05
N ARG A 57 28.24 3.94 53.30
CA ARG A 57 28.16 3.90 51.82
C ARG A 57 26.74 3.65 51.34
N LEU A 58 26.06 2.65 51.89
CA LEU A 58 24.66 2.36 51.56
C LEU A 58 23.73 3.54 51.90
N MET A 59 23.98 4.26 53.01
CA MET A 59 23.22 5.46 53.36
C MET A 59 23.46 6.61 52.36
N HIS A 60 24.69 6.77 51.87
CA HIS A 60 25.00 7.76 50.85
C HIS A 60 24.38 7.40 49.49
N GLU A 61 24.43 6.12 49.09
CA GLU A 61 23.74 5.61 47.89
C GLU A 61 22.23 5.80 47.98
N LEU A 62 21.62 5.53 49.15
CA LEU A 62 20.21 5.82 49.40
C LEU A 62 19.89 7.32 49.35
N GLN A 63 20.81 8.18 49.79
CA GLN A 63 20.64 9.64 49.67
C GLN A 63 20.72 10.10 48.21
N LEU A 64 21.66 9.56 47.43
CA LEU A 64 21.75 9.80 45.99
C LEU A 64 20.46 9.38 45.27
N LEU A 65 19.99 8.15 45.51
CA LEU A 65 18.73 7.67 44.93
C LEU A 65 17.52 8.52 45.33
N ARG A 66 17.51 9.08 46.56
CA ARG A 66 16.47 10.02 47.00
C ARG A 66 16.54 11.35 46.25
N VAL A 67 17.74 11.87 46.00
CA VAL A 67 17.93 13.09 45.21
C VAL A 67 17.53 12.84 43.76
N GLU A 68 17.97 11.75 43.15
CA GLU A 68 17.56 11.36 41.79
C GLU A 68 16.04 11.19 41.66
N LEU A 69 15.38 10.56 42.66
CA LEU A 69 13.92 10.49 42.70
C LEU A 69 13.28 11.87 42.87
N ALA A 70 13.86 12.76 43.68
CA ALA A 70 13.36 14.13 43.84
C ALA A 70 13.51 14.94 42.54
N GLU A 71 14.61 14.76 41.82
CA GLU A 71 14.87 15.40 40.53
C GLU A 71 13.91 14.88 39.45
N LEU A 72 13.75 13.56 39.32
CA LEU A 72 12.81 12.96 38.38
C LEU A 72 11.35 13.32 38.71
N THR A 73 10.99 13.43 39.99
CA THR A 73 9.65 13.89 40.38
C THR A 73 9.46 15.38 40.09
N HIS A 74 10.49 16.21 40.25
CA HIS A 74 10.46 17.62 39.86
C HIS A 74 10.35 17.78 38.34
N GLN A 75 11.14 17.05 37.55
CA GLN A 75 11.06 17.04 36.08
C GLN A 75 9.66 16.68 35.60
N ARG A 76 9.06 15.61 36.16
CA ARG A 76 7.66 15.26 35.87
C ARG A 76 6.67 16.38 36.22
N GLN A 77 6.91 17.12 37.30
CA GLN A 77 6.05 18.26 37.65
C GLN A 77 6.20 19.42 36.67
N VAL A 78 7.43 19.69 36.20
CA VAL A 78 7.69 20.70 35.17
C VAL A 78 7.01 20.31 33.86
N GLU A 79 7.20 19.07 33.39
CA GLU A 79 6.55 18.55 32.19
C GLU A 79 5.01 18.60 32.30
N ARG A 80 4.45 18.28 33.46
CA ARG A 80 2.99 18.39 33.70
C ARG A 80 2.51 19.84 33.62
N ARG A 81 3.27 20.79 34.16
CA ARG A 81 2.94 22.22 34.08
C ARG A 81 3.02 22.73 32.65
N GLU A 82 4.01 22.31 31.87
CA GLU A 82 4.10 22.66 30.44
C GLU A 82 2.97 22.04 29.63
N GLN A 83 2.57 20.80 29.94
CA GLN A 83 1.40 20.18 29.32
C GLN A 83 0.12 20.92 29.70
N GLN A 84 -0.03 21.32 30.96
CA GLN A 84 -1.16 22.12 31.41
C GLN A 84 -1.21 23.50 30.74
N SER A 85 -0.08 24.22 30.64
CA SER A 85 -0.06 25.50 29.93
C SER A 85 -0.40 25.35 28.45
N ARG A 86 0.06 24.27 27.80
CA ARG A 86 -0.33 23.96 26.41
C ARG A 86 -1.83 23.64 26.29
N VAL A 87 -2.42 22.98 27.28
CA VAL A 87 -3.87 22.73 27.30
C VAL A 87 -4.61 24.05 27.44
N ASP A 88 -4.20 24.92 28.36
CA ASP A 88 -4.82 26.24 28.57
C ASP A 88 -4.73 27.10 27.29
N GLU A 89 -3.58 27.13 26.61
CA GLU A 89 -3.41 27.82 25.32
C GLU A 89 -4.35 27.28 24.22
N LEU A 90 -4.54 25.96 24.17
CA LEU A 90 -5.46 25.33 23.22
C LEU A 90 -6.92 25.60 23.56
N GLU A 91 -7.26 25.68 24.85
CA GLU A 91 -8.60 26.05 25.32
C GLU A 91 -8.94 27.50 24.98
N ASP A 92 -7.98 28.43 25.15
CA ASP A 92 -8.13 29.83 24.74
C ASP A 92 -8.31 29.95 23.22
N GLN A 93 -7.49 29.25 22.43
CA GLN A 93 -7.65 29.22 20.96
C GLN A 93 -9.00 28.62 20.54
N LEU A 94 -9.47 27.59 21.23
CA LEU A 94 -10.79 27.01 20.99
C LEU A 94 -11.91 28.02 21.32
N ALA A 95 -11.79 28.74 22.43
CA ALA A 95 -12.76 29.76 22.83
C ALA A 95 -12.80 30.92 21.82
N GLU A 96 -11.64 31.38 21.32
CA GLU A 96 -11.56 32.39 20.26
C GLU A 96 -12.21 31.90 18.96
N ALA A 97 -11.91 30.68 18.54
CA ALA A 97 -12.51 30.08 17.34
C ALA A 97 -14.04 29.94 17.48
N GLN A 98 -14.53 29.55 18.66
CA GLN A 98 -15.96 29.49 18.96
C GLN A 98 -16.60 30.89 18.93
N HIS A 99 -15.94 31.91 19.47
CA HIS A 99 -16.43 33.28 19.41
C HIS A 99 -16.51 33.79 17.96
N GLN A 100 -15.46 33.58 17.16
CA GLN A 100 -15.46 33.93 15.74
C GLN A 100 -16.59 33.21 14.97
N ARG A 101 -16.79 31.92 15.23
CA ARG A 101 -17.90 31.14 14.65
C ARG A 101 -19.26 31.75 15.02
N ASN A 102 -19.48 32.08 16.29
CA ASN A 102 -20.74 32.66 16.75
C ASN A 102 -20.98 34.05 16.14
N MET A 103 -19.94 34.87 15.98
CA MET A 103 -20.05 36.16 15.31
C MET A 103 -20.39 36.04 13.83
N LEU A 104 -19.79 35.07 13.12
CA LEU A 104 -20.16 34.76 11.74
C LEU A 104 -21.60 34.25 11.65
N GLN A 105 -22.01 33.38 12.58
CA GLN A 105 -23.37 32.88 12.64
C GLN A 105 -24.38 34.02 12.83
N ILE A 106 -24.14 34.94 13.77
CA ILE A 106 -25.01 36.11 14.00
C ILE A 106 -25.07 37.00 12.74
N ARG A 107 -23.93 37.23 12.07
CA ARG A 107 -23.89 38.00 10.82
C ARG A 107 -24.72 37.32 9.73
N GLN A 108 -24.58 36.01 9.56
CA GLN A 108 -25.34 35.24 8.58
C GLN A 108 -26.84 35.24 8.90
N THR A 109 -27.23 35.03 10.16
CA THR A 109 -28.65 35.11 10.56
C THR A 109 -29.21 36.52 10.40
N GLY A 110 -28.39 37.55 10.64
CA GLY A 110 -28.76 38.95 10.41
C GLY A 110 -28.98 39.24 8.93
N GLN A 111 -28.09 38.76 8.06
CA GLN A 111 -28.24 38.88 6.61
C GLN A 111 -29.47 38.11 6.10
N LEU A 112 -29.70 36.88 6.58
CA LEU A 112 -30.90 36.11 6.25
C LEU A 112 -32.18 36.85 6.67
N GLY A 113 -32.21 37.42 7.88
CA GLY A 113 -33.35 38.21 8.35
C GLY A 113 -33.58 39.48 7.51
N GLN A 114 -32.52 40.14 7.03
CA GLN A 114 -32.62 41.27 6.10
C GLN A 114 -33.24 40.84 4.76
N TYR A 115 -32.75 39.74 4.18
CA TYR A 115 -33.32 39.21 2.93
C TYR A 115 -34.77 38.77 3.09
N GLU A 116 -35.13 38.13 4.22
CA GLU A 116 -36.52 37.77 4.52
C GLU A 116 -37.42 39.00 4.63
N ALA A 117 -36.97 40.07 5.30
CA ALA A 117 -37.70 41.32 5.40
C ALA A 117 -37.90 42.00 4.03
N GLU A 118 -36.85 42.02 3.19
CA GLU A 118 -36.94 42.53 1.81
C GLU A 118 -37.91 41.71 0.96
N VAL A 119 -37.88 40.38 1.04
CA VAL A 119 -38.82 39.51 0.33
C VAL A 119 -40.26 39.77 0.78
N VAL A 120 -40.50 39.94 2.08
CA VAL A 120 -41.83 40.29 2.61
C VAL A 120 -42.26 41.68 2.12
N SER A 121 -41.39 42.68 2.10
CA SER A 121 -41.74 44.01 1.61
C SER A 121 -42.03 44.00 0.11
N LEU A 122 -41.25 43.27 -0.68
CA LEU A 122 -41.47 43.10 -2.12
C LEU A 122 -42.79 42.37 -2.39
N ARG A 123 -43.14 41.34 -1.62
CA ARG A 123 -44.45 40.67 -1.71
C ARG A 123 -45.58 41.65 -1.42
N GLN A 124 -45.47 42.45 -0.36
CA GLN A 124 -46.48 43.47 -0.04
C GLN A 124 -46.62 44.51 -1.15
N GLN A 125 -45.52 44.97 -1.74
CA GLN A 125 -45.54 45.89 -2.89
C GLN A 125 -46.19 45.24 -4.11
N LEU A 126 -45.90 43.96 -4.37
CA LEU A 126 -46.48 43.21 -5.48
C LEU A 126 -47.98 43.01 -5.28
N ASP A 127 -48.43 42.70 -4.06
CA ASP A 127 -49.85 42.61 -3.72
C ASP A 127 -50.57 43.96 -3.88
N GLN A 128 -49.93 45.07 -3.49
CA GLN A 128 -50.45 46.42 -3.71
C GLN A 128 -50.56 46.75 -5.20
N LEU A 129 -49.55 46.39 -6.00
CA LEU A 129 -49.58 46.59 -7.45
C LEU A 129 -50.65 45.74 -8.12
N LEU A 130 -50.82 44.47 -7.70
CA LEU A 130 -51.87 43.60 -8.20
C LEU A 130 -53.27 44.12 -7.82
N ALA A 131 -53.46 44.60 -6.59
CA ALA A 131 -54.72 45.21 -6.17
C ALA A 131 -55.04 46.46 -7.01
N ARG A 132 -54.05 47.32 -7.24
CA ARG A 132 -54.19 48.50 -8.10
C ARG A 132 -54.47 48.12 -9.55
N GLN A 133 -53.82 47.08 -10.08
CA GLN A 133 -54.06 46.59 -11.43
C GLN A 133 -55.50 46.07 -11.58
N ARG A 134 -56.00 45.30 -10.61
CA ARG A 134 -57.40 44.84 -10.61
C ARG A 134 -58.39 46.00 -10.57
N GLN A 135 -58.15 47.01 -9.74
CA GLN A 135 -58.97 48.23 -9.73
C GLN A 135 -58.95 48.93 -11.08
N LEU A 136 -57.77 49.09 -11.69
CA LEU A 136 -57.66 49.69 -13.02
C LEU A 136 -58.33 48.84 -14.11
N GLU A 137 -58.28 47.52 -14.02
CA GLU A 137 -58.98 46.62 -14.94
C GLU A 137 -60.50 46.71 -14.77
N GLU A 138 -61.00 46.78 -13.53
CA GLU A 138 -62.40 47.03 -13.24
C GLU A 138 -62.85 48.40 -13.76
N ASP A 139 -62.09 49.46 -13.50
CA ASP A 139 -62.40 50.82 -13.97
C ASP A 139 -62.31 50.90 -15.50
N ASN A 140 -61.32 50.25 -16.11
CA ASN A 140 -61.22 50.17 -17.57
C ASN A 140 -62.37 49.37 -18.16
N SER A 141 -62.81 48.28 -17.52
CA SER A 141 -64.00 47.53 -17.96
C SER A 141 -65.29 48.37 -17.87
N ARG A 142 -65.40 49.24 -16.85
CA ARG A 142 -66.50 50.21 -16.69
C ARG A 142 -66.43 51.33 -17.74
N LEU A 143 -65.23 51.77 -18.11
CA LEU A 143 -65.01 52.77 -19.15
C LEU A 143 -65.14 52.19 -20.57
N GLN A 144 -64.90 50.89 -20.73
CA GLN A 144 -65.09 50.13 -21.97
C GLN A 144 -66.56 49.79 -22.27
N VAL A 145 -67.53 50.54 -21.71
CA VAL A 145 -68.89 50.56 -22.30
C VAL A 145 -68.70 50.98 -23.74
N THR A 146 -68.78 50.00 -24.62
CA THR A 146 -68.36 50.14 -26.01
C THR A 146 -69.07 51.35 -26.64
N PRO A 147 -68.41 52.06 -27.58
CA PRO A 147 -69.06 53.15 -28.31
C PRO A 147 -70.37 52.66 -28.95
N ASP A 148 -70.51 51.37 -29.23
CA ASP A 148 -71.74 50.78 -29.76
C ASP A 148 -72.82 50.55 -28.69
N GLN A 149 -72.47 50.25 -27.44
CA GLN A 149 -73.41 50.26 -26.31
C GLN A 149 -73.84 51.69 -25.95
N LEU A 150 -72.93 52.67 -25.98
CA LEU A 150 -73.27 54.09 -25.83
C LEU A 150 -74.15 54.59 -26.97
N LYS A 151 -73.82 54.26 -28.22
CA LYS A 151 -74.70 54.56 -29.37
C LYS A 151 -76.08 53.96 -29.18
N ARG A 152 -76.18 52.68 -28.80
CA ARG A 152 -77.47 52.01 -28.56
C ARG A 152 -78.24 52.64 -27.39
N SER A 153 -77.56 53.06 -26.33
CA SER A 153 -78.21 53.69 -25.16
C SER A 153 -78.69 55.12 -25.45
N LEU A 154 -78.03 55.82 -26.38
CA LEU A 154 -78.38 57.17 -26.84
C LEU A 154 -79.47 57.21 -27.95
N LEU A 155 -79.93 56.07 -28.47
CA LEU A 155 -80.98 56.05 -29.50
C LEU A 155 -82.37 56.44 -28.97
N HIS A 156 -82.62 56.30 -27.66
CA HIS A 156 -83.92 56.59 -27.04
C HIS A 156 -83.75 57.47 -25.80
N LEU A 157 -83.81 58.79 -26.02
CA LEU A 157 -83.54 59.84 -25.04
C LEU A 157 -84.76 60.71 -24.70
N THR A 158 -85.95 60.37 -25.19
CA THR A 158 -87.17 61.12 -24.88
C THR A 158 -87.56 60.90 -23.41
N ILE A 159 -87.59 61.98 -22.64
CA ILE A 159 -87.90 62.00 -21.20
C ILE A 159 -89.20 62.78 -20.96
N ASN A 160 -90.00 62.30 -20.01
CA ASN A 160 -91.21 62.98 -19.55
C ASN A 160 -90.87 64.08 -18.53
N GLU A 161 -91.71 65.11 -18.40
CA GLU A 161 -91.48 66.25 -17.48
C GLU A 161 -91.18 65.84 -16.02
N ALA A 162 -91.78 64.76 -15.52
CA ALA A 162 -91.52 64.25 -14.17
C ALA A 162 -90.06 63.80 -13.99
N ARG A 163 -89.53 63.06 -14.97
CA ARG A 163 -88.15 62.55 -14.96
C ARG A 163 -87.14 63.65 -15.32
N TYR A 164 -87.54 64.69 -16.05
CA TYR A 164 -86.73 65.88 -16.23
C TYR A 164 -86.48 66.61 -14.90
N ARG A 165 -87.51 66.78 -14.06
CA ARG A 165 -87.35 67.42 -12.74
C ARG A 165 -86.44 66.61 -11.82
N GLU A 166 -86.61 65.29 -11.80
CA GLU A 166 -85.75 64.39 -11.02
C GLU A 166 -84.27 64.48 -11.46
N LEU A 167 -83.99 64.59 -12.76
CA LEU A 167 -82.62 64.68 -13.28
C LEU A 167 -82.03 66.10 -13.17
N ALA A 168 -82.87 67.14 -13.21
CA ALA A 168 -82.42 68.52 -13.01
C ALA A 168 -81.96 68.79 -11.57
N ASP A 169 -82.49 68.03 -10.60
CA ASP A 169 -82.09 68.10 -9.20
C ASP A 169 -80.82 67.28 -8.87
N MET A 170 -80.30 66.48 -9.82
CA MET A 170 -79.10 65.65 -9.64
C MET A 170 -77.81 66.35 -10.11
N ASP A 171 -76.70 66.09 -9.43
CA ASP A 171 -75.39 66.62 -9.80
C ASP A 171 -74.85 66.05 -11.13
N THR A 172 -74.25 66.92 -11.95
CA THR A 172 -73.76 66.57 -13.30
C THR A 172 -72.71 65.46 -13.34
N GLU A 173 -71.93 65.30 -12.26
CA GLU A 173 -70.89 64.25 -12.15
C GLU A 173 -71.46 62.89 -11.74
N ALA A 174 -72.63 62.87 -11.10
CA ALA A 174 -73.32 61.65 -10.69
C ALA A 174 -74.29 61.12 -11.75
N MET A 175 -74.56 61.92 -12.79
CA MET A 175 -75.48 61.57 -13.88
C MET A 175 -74.81 60.69 -14.94
N SER A 176 -75.54 59.67 -15.40
CA SER A 176 -75.16 58.87 -16.56
C SER A 176 -75.13 59.75 -17.82
N VAL A 177 -74.17 59.49 -18.73
CA VAL A 177 -74.06 60.16 -20.04
C VAL A 177 -75.38 60.14 -20.81
N LYS A 178 -76.17 59.06 -20.67
CA LYS A 178 -77.50 58.94 -21.28
C LYS A 178 -78.49 59.95 -20.68
N ASP A 179 -78.56 60.03 -19.36
CA ASP A 179 -79.51 60.90 -18.67
C ASP A 179 -79.12 62.38 -18.83
N PHE A 180 -77.82 62.69 -18.85
CA PHE A 180 -77.32 64.03 -19.18
C PHE A 180 -77.68 64.44 -20.62
N ALA A 181 -77.44 63.57 -21.61
CA ALA A 181 -77.80 63.86 -22.99
C ALA A 181 -79.32 64.03 -23.16
N ALA A 182 -80.11 63.23 -22.47
CA ALA A 182 -81.57 63.32 -22.51
C ALA A 182 -82.11 64.59 -21.84
N LEU A 183 -81.49 65.05 -20.73
CA LEU A 183 -81.82 66.33 -20.10
C LEU A 183 -81.56 67.50 -21.05
N ARG A 184 -80.37 67.53 -21.69
CA ARG A 184 -80.02 68.59 -22.67
C ARG A 184 -80.91 68.58 -23.91
N LEU A 185 -81.29 67.40 -24.40
CA LEU A 185 -82.24 67.28 -25.50
C LEU A 185 -83.64 67.76 -25.09
N HIS A 186 -84.11 67.42 -23.88
CA HIS A 186 -85.41 67.89 -23.41
C HIS A 186 -85.44 69.42 -23.25
N GLU A 187 -84.39 70.03 -22.67
CA GLU A 187 -84.24 71.48 -22.57
C GLU A 187 -84.27 72.19 -23.93
N ALA A 188 -83.70 71.57 -24.97
CA ALA A 188 -83.67 72.13 -26.32
C ALA A 188 -84.97 71.90 -27.10
N VAL A 189 -85.62 70.74 -26.94
CA VAL A 189 -86.79 70.33 -27.72
C VAL A 189 -88.08 70.97 -27.21
N VAL A 190 -88.29 71.07 -25.88
CA VAL A 190 -89.51 71.67 -25.30
C VAL A 190 -89.76 73.13 -25.74
N PRO A 191 -88.78 74.05 -25.77
CA PRO A 191 -89.02 75.41 -26.26
C PRO A 191 -89.32 75.43 -27.77
N LEU A 192 -88.71 74.54 -28.55
CA LEU A 192 -89.00 74.41 -29.98
C LEU A 192 -90.41 73.84 -30.22
N GLU A 193 -90.81 72.82 -29.48
CA GLU A 193 -92.17 72.26 -29.53
C GLU A 193 -93.22 73.30 -29.13
N SER A 194 -92.95 74.07 -28.06
CA SER A 194 -93.87 75.14 -27.64
C SER A 194 -93.94 76.27 -28.68
N ARG A 195 -92.81 76.65 -29.30
CA ARG A 195 -92.81 77.62 -30.40
C ARG A 195 -93.53 77.09 -31.64
N CYS A 196 -93.37 75.81 -31.99
CA CYS A 196 -94.13 75.18 -33.08
C CYS A 196 -95.64 75.19 -32.80
N ARG A 197 -96.05 74.83 -31.57
CA ARG A 197 -97.47 74.89 -31.17
C ARG A 197 -98.02 76.31 -31.21
N GLN A 198 -97.23 77.31 -30.80
CA GLN A 198 -97.62 78.72 -30.92
C GLN A 198 -97.78 79.14 -32.38
N LEU A 199 -96.82 78.80 -33.25
CA LEU A 199 -96.90 79.10 -34.68
C LEU A 199 -98.08 78.37 -35.36
N GLU A 200 -98.39 77.15 -34.95
CA GLU A 200 -99.57 76.41 -35.41
C GLU A 200 -100.87 77.09 -34.97
N ALA A 201 -100.93 77.59 -33.73
CA ALA A 201 -102.07 78.35 -33.22
C ALA A 201 -102.24 79.69 -33.96
N GLU A 202 -101.16 80.47 -34.13
CA GLU A 202 -101.14 81.72 -34.92
C GLU A 202 -101.59 81.43 -36.37
N ARG A 203 -101.10 80.34 -36.98
CA ARG A 203 -101.53 79.93 -38.32
C ARG A 203 -103.03 79.59 -38.37
N ALA A 204 -103.55 78.91 -37.35
CA ALA A 204 -104.97 78.57 -37.27
C ALA A 204 -105.85 79.82 -37.10
N GLU A 205 -105.42 80.78 -36.27
CA GLU A 205 -106.08 82.08 -36.10
C GLU A 205 -106.11 82.86 -37.42
N MET A 206 -104.97 83.02 -38.09
CA MET A 206 -104.90 83.70 -39.38
C MET A 206 -105.72 82.98 -40.46
N ALA A 207 -105.80 81.64 -40.43
CA ALA A 207 -106.66 80.88 -41.31
C ALA A 207 -108.15 81.14 -41.03
N ALA A 208 -108.56 81.20 -39.76
CA ALA A 208 -109.92 81.54 -39.37
C ALA A 208 -110.29 82.99 -39.75
N GLU A 209 -109.37 83.94 -39.58
CA GLU A 209 -109.55 85.32 -40.03
C GLU A 209 -109.76 85.38 -41.56
N LEU A 210 -108.93 84.67 -42.33
CA LEU A 210 -109.11 84.54 -43.78
C LEU A 210 -110.45 83.90 -44.16
N GLU A 211 -110.89 82.86 -43.45
CA GLU A 211 -112.19 82.24 -43.68
C GLU A 211 -113.36 83.20 -43.37
N SER A 212 -113.23 84.04 -42.35
CA SER A 212 -114.24 85.04 -41.99
C SER A 212 -114.25 86.27 -42.93
N ALA A 213 -113.11 86.65 -43.50
CA ALA A 213 -113.00 87.75 -44.46
C ALA A 213 -113.52 87.37 -45.85
N ARG A 214 -113.46 86.09 -46.23
CA ARG A 214 -114.00 85.57 -47.51
C ARG A 214 -115.48 85.90 -47.75
N PRO A 215 -116.43 85.65 -46.84
CA PRO A 215 -117.84 85.99 -47.04
C PRO A 215 -118.08 87.50 -47.07
N GLN A 216 -117.33 88.30 -46.29
CA GLN A 216 -117.42 89.76 -46.33
C GLN A 216 -117.01 90.30 -47.71
N LEU A 217 -115.93 89.77 -48.28
CA LEU A 217 -115.48 90.11 -49.62
C LEU A 217 -116.44 89.62 -50.70
N ALA A 218 -117.10 88.47 -50.50
CA ALA A 218 -118.17 88.00 -51.38
C ALA A 218 -119.41 88.91 -51.34
N ALA A 219 -119.81 89.38 -50.15
CA ALA A 219 -120.92 90.33 -49.97
C ALA A 219 -120.62 91.69 -50.63
N ALA A 220 -119.43 92.25 -50.41
CA ALA A 220 -119.02 93.48 -51.07
C ALA A 220 -118.99 93.34 -52.61
N ARG A 221 -118.61 92.16 -53.13
CA ARG A 221 -118.69 91.86 -54.57
C ARG A 221 -120.13 91.77 -55.07
N SER A 222 -121.07 91.20 -54.29
CA SER A 222 -122.49 91.17 -54.69
C SER A 222 -123.11 92.56 -54.66
N GLU A 223 -122.82 93.39 -53.65
CA GLU A 223 -123.28 94.79 -53.59
C GLU A 223 -122.75 95.60 -54.79
N LEU A 224 -121.47 95.39 -55.16
CA LEU A 224 -120.89 96.00 -56.36
C LEU A 224 -121.54 95.50 -57.66
N ALA A 225 -121.95 94.23 -57.73
CA ALA A 225 -122.68 93.70 -58.88
C ALA A 225 -124.11 94.25 -58.96
N GLU A 226 -124.80 94.39 -57.83
CA GLU A 226 -126.14 94.99 -57.75
C GLU A 226 -126.14 96.46 -58.16
N THR A 227 -125.18 97.25 -57.67
CA THR A 227 -125.02 98.65 -58.07
C THR A 227 -124.70 98.78 -59.57
N ARG A 228 -123.89 97.88 -60.14
CA ARG A 228 -123.68 97.82 -61.60
C ARG A 228 -124.97 97.53 -62.37
N GLN A 229 -125.76 96.55 -61.93
CA GLN A 229 -127.06 96.25 -62.56
C GLN A 229 -128.05 97.43 -62.44
N GLN A 230 -128.05 98.14 -61.31
CA GLN A 230 -128.87 99.35 -61.13
C GLN A 230 -128.44 100.46 -62.10
N ALA A 231 -127.13 100.66 -62.29
CA ALA A 231 -126.61 101.63 -63.24
C ALA A 231 -126.96 101.28 -64.70
N GLU A 232 -126.87 100.00 -65.08
CA GLU A 232 -127.27 99.52 -66.42
C GLU A 232 -128.76 99.71 -66.69
N ARG A 233 -129.63 99.46 -65.69
CA ARG A 233 -131.08 99.72 -65.80
C ARG A 233 -131.36 101.21 -66.00
N ALA A 234 -130.73 102.09 -65.22
CA ALA A 234 -130.87 103.53 -65.37
C ALA A 234 -130.40 104.02 -66.76
N GLN A 235 -129.35 103.43 -67.33
CA GLN A 235 -128.92 103.73 -68.70
C GLN A 235 -129.94 103.29 -69.76
N GLN A 236 -130.59 102.13 -69.59
CA GLN A 236 -131.64 101.66 -70.51
C GLN A 236 -132.87 102.57 -70.48
N GLU A 237 -133.25 103.07 -69.31
CA GLU A 237 -134.33 104.05 -69.13
C GLU A 237 -134.02 105.37 -69.85
N GLN A 238 -132.78 105.86 -69.75
CA GLN A 238 -132.34 107.07 -70.46
C GLN A 238 -132.42 106.92 -72.00
N LEU A 239 -132.04 105.78 -72.55
CA LEU A 239 -132.11 105.52 -73.99
C LEU A 239 -133.55 105.41 -74.51
N ALA A 240 -134.49 104.93 -73.69
CA ALA A 240 -135.92 104.91 -74.03
C ALA A 240 -136.52 106.32 -74.10
N ALA A 241 -136.16 107.20 -73.15
CA ALA A 241 -136.58 108.60 -73.16
C ALA A 241 -136.07 109.37 -74.40
N LEU A 242 -134.87 109.07 -74.88
CA LEU A 242 -134.31 109.67 -76.09
C LEU A 242 -135.07 109.29 -77.37
N ARG A 243 -135.62 108.06 -77.47
CA ARG A 243 -136.45 107.65 -78.60
C ARG A 243 -137.78 108.40 -78.64
N GLN A 244 -138.42 108.58 -77.48
CA GLN A 244 -139.66 109.35 -77.36
C GLN A 244 -139.45 110.82 -77.76
N LEU A 245 -138.30 111.40 -77.42
CA LEU A 245 -137.92 112.75 -77.88
C LEU A 245 -137.71 112.81 -79.40
N SER A 246 -137.16 111.78 -80.04
CA SER A 246 -136.98 111.74 -81.50
C SER A 246 -138.31 111.63 -82.29
N GLU A 247 -139.30 110.93 -81.72
CA GLU A 247 -140.66 110.83 -82.26
C GLU A 247 -141.45 112.14 -82.09
N ALA A 248 -141.22 112.87 -80.98
CA ALA A 248 -141.77 114.20 -80.76
C ALA A 248 -141.15 115.25 -81.70
N HIS A 249 -139.86 115.12 -82.06
CA HIS A 249 -139.17 116.01 -83.01
C HIS A 249 -139.64 115.84 -84.47
N GLN A 250 -140.16 114.69 -84.87
CA GLN A 250 -140.73 114.49 -86.21
C GLN A 250 -142.13 115.13 -86.33
N ARG A 251 -142.93 115.09 -85.24
CA ARG A 251 -144.30 115.65 -85.20
C ARG A 251 -144.34 117.18 -85.16
N LEU A 252 -143.24 117.83 -84.79
CA LEU A 252 -143.11 119.30 -84.72
C LEU A 252 -142.56 119.95 -86.01
N ARG A 253 -142.21 119.16 -87.04
CA ARG A 253 -141.69 119.68 -88.33
C ARG A 253 -142.77 120.03 -89.37
N GLU A 254 -144.05 119.77 -89.08
CA GLU A 254 -145.15 120.01 -90.03
C GLU A 254 -146.13 121.07 -89.52
N SER A 255 -146.20 122.18 -90.26
CA SER A 255 -147.20 123.27 -90.26
C SER A 255 -146.99 124.51 -89.36
N ALA A 256 -147.23 125.65 -90.01
CA ALA A 256 -146.83 126.99 -89.64
C ALA A 256 -147.89 127.74 -88.81
N LEU A 257 -147.39 128.54 -87.85
CA LEU A 257 -147.70 129.95 -87.45
C LEU A 257 -149.15 130.49 -87.58
N PRO A 258 -149.60 131.55 -86.85
CA PRO A 258 -148.94 132.37 -85.82
C PRO A 258 -149.85 132.81 -84.63
N ARG A 259 -149.32 132.76 -83.40
CA ARG A 259 -149.55 133.78 -82.35
C ARG A 259 -148.20 134.35 -81.88
N ALA A 260 -147.36 134.54 -82.90
CA ALA A 260 -146.05 135.16 -82.84
C ALA A 260 -146.12 136.56 -82.20
N VAL A 261 -144.96 136.99 -81.72
CA VAL A 261 -144.63 138.34 -81.22
C VAL A 261 -144.93 138.63 -79.75
N ARG A 262 -145.85 137.92 -79.07
CA ARG A 262 -146.00 138.06 -77.59
C ARG A 262 -145.30 136.94 -76.80
N ASP A 263 -145.33 135.72 -77.34
CA ASP A 263 -144.53 134.58 -76.84
C ASP A 263 -143.06 134.64 -77.28
N GLU A 264 -142.71 135.49 -78.26
CA GLU A 264 -141.31 135.64 -78.71
C GLU A 264 -140.43 136.39 -77.71
N LEU A 265 -141.01 137.24 -76.85
CA LEU A 265 -140.26 137.95 -75.80
C LEU A 265 -140.10 137.12 -74.53
N SER A 266 -141.04 136.21 -74.21
CA SER A 266 -140.85 135.19 -73.17
C SER A 266 -139.97 134.03 -73.66
N ALA A 267 -140.09 133.61 -74.93
CA ALA A 267 -139.25 132.59 -75.55
C ALA A 267 -137.80 133.05 -75.78
N ARG A 268 -137.55 134.36 -75.97
CA ARG A 268 -136.18 134.89 -76.03
C ARG A 268 -135.49 134.89 -74.67
N LEU A 269 -136.22 135.10 -73.57
CA LEU A 269 -135.69 134.97 -72.21
C LEU A 269 -135.43 133.49 -71.86
N SER A 270 -136.35 132.59 -72.18
CA SER A 270 -136.17 131.15 -71.91
C SER A 270 -135.16 130.45 -72.83
N ARG A 271 -134.97 130.92 -74.08
CA ARG A 271 -133.89 130.44 -74.96
C ARG A 271 -132.52 130.88 -74.48
N ALA A 272 -132.37 132.12 -74.01
CA ALA A 272 -131.12 132.59 -73.42
C ALA A 272 -130.80 131.88 -72.09
N GLU A 273 -131.81 131.55 -71.28
CA GLU A 273 -131.66 130.69 -70.09
C GLU A 273 -131.29 129.26 -70.47
N ALA A 274 -131.93 128.65 -71.48
CA ALA A 274 -131.60 127.31 -71.97
C ALA A 274 -130.21 127.23 -72.62
N ASP A 275 -129.75 128.27 -73.33
CA ASP A 275 -128.40 128.35 -73.89
C ASP A 275 -127.35 128.52 -72.78
N ARG A 276 -127.67 129.26 -71.70
CA ARG A 276 -126.83 129.35 -70.50
C ARG A 276 -126.74 128.01 -69.78
N GLU A 277 -127.85 127.30 -69.63
CA GLU A 277 -127.89 125.97 -69.01
C GLU A 277 -127.14 124.92 -69.86
N ALA A 278 -127.27 124.95 -71.19
CA ALA A 278 -126.55 124.05 -72.09
C ALA A 278 -125.03 124.32 -72.14
N ALA A 279 -124.61 125.58 -71.99
CA ALA A 279 -123.20 125.93 -71.81
C ALA A 279 -122.68 125.47 -70.44
N LEU A 280 -123.48 125.59 -69.38
CA LEU A 280 -123.14 125.13 -68.04
C LEU A 280 -123.01 123.60 -67.96
N THR A 281 -123.84 122.82 -68.66
CA THR A 281 -123.73 121.36 -68.69
C THR A 281 -122.50 120.88 -69.46
N ARG A 282 -122.18 121.49 -70.61
CA ARG A 282 -120.93 121.18 -71.33
C ARG A 282 -119.68 121.54 -70.53
N LEU A 283 -119.72 122.67 -69.82
CA LEU A 283 -118.65 123.04 -68.89
C LEU A 283 -118.56 122.03 -67.75
N ALA A 284 -119.68 121.58 -67.17
CA ALA A 284 -119.71 120.54 -66.14
C ALA A 284 -119.11 119.21 -66.63
N GLU A 285 -119.40 118.77 -67.86
CA GLU A 285 -118.79 117.57 -68.45
C GLU A 285 -117.29 117.72 -68.68
N THR A 286 -116.81 118.90 -69.10
CA THR A 286 -115.37 119.16 -69.21
C THR A 286 -114.69 119.22 -67.85
N ILE A 287 -115.37 119.76 -66.83
CA ILE A 287 -114.90 119.77 -65.45
C ILE A 287 -114.78 118.32 -64.94
N GLN A 288 -115.78 117.48 -65.13
CA GLN A 288 -115.71 116.05 -64.75
C GLN A 288 -114.57 115.29 -65.43
N LYS A 289 -114.29 115.56 -66.71
CA LYS A 289 -113.15 114.94 -67.42
C LYS A 289 -111.80 115.42 -66.90
N LEU A 290 -111.70 116.71 -66.54
CA LEU A 290 -110.50 117.27 -65.91
C LEU A 290 -110.33 116.73 -64.47
N GLU A 291 -111.41 116.52 -63.74
CA GLU A 291 -111.41 115.86 -62.42
C GLU A 291 -110.93 114.41 -62.53
N ALA A 292 -111.44 113.61 -63.46
CA ALA A 292 -110.98 112.23 -63.69
C ALA A 292 -109.51 112.15 -64.15
N ALA A 293 -109.04 113.11 -64.97
CA ALA A 293 -107.64 113.23 -65.33
C ALA A 293 -106.77 113.60 -64.10
N GLY A 294 -107.28 114.48 -63.24
CA GLY A 294 -106.66 114.82 -61.95
C GLY A 294 -106.56 113.63 -61.00
N GLU A 295 -107.59 112.77 -60.94
CA GLU A 295 -107.58 111.51 -60.20
C GLU A 295 -106.56 110.51 -60.75
N ALA A 296 -106.44 110.38 -62.08
CA ALA A 296 -105.41 109.54 -62.69
C ALA A 296 -103.99 110.07 -62.42
N GLU A 297 -103.79 111.40 -62.43
CA GLU A 297 -102.51 112.01 -62.07
C GLU A 297 -102.14 111.81 -60.60
N THR A 298 -103.11 111.88 -59.67
CA THR A 298 -102.84 111.58 -58.26
C THR A 298 -102.51 110.10 -58.06
N GLN A 299 -103.20 109.18 -58.74
CA GLN A 299 -102.86 107.76 -58.72
C GLN A 299 -101.47 107.47 -59.30
N LEU A 300 -101.09 108.12 -60.41
CA LEU A 300 -99.74 108.00 -60.98
C LEU A 300 -98.66 108.54 -60.03
N LYS A 301 -98.94 109.62 -59.29
CA LYS A 301 -98.04 110.12 -58.23
C LYS A 301 -97.88 109.10 -57.11
N VAL A 302 -98.99 108.53 -56.62
CA VAL A 302 -98.96 107.48 -55.56
C VAL A 302 -98.17 106.24 -56.01
N VAL A 303 -98.34 105.79 -57.26
CA VAL A 303 -97.58 104.65 -57.79
C VAL A 303 -96.10 105.00 -57.93
N ARG A 304 -95.74 106.20 -58.38
CA ARG A 304 -94.34 106.66 -58.44
C ARG A 304 -93.70 106.72 -57.05
N ASP A 305 -94.41 107.26 -56.07
CA ASP A 305 -93.93 107.32 -54.69
C ASP A 305 -93.75 105.91 -54.11
N ARG A 306 -94.64 104.96 -54.45
CA ARG A 306 -94.51 103.55 -54.05
C ARG A 306 -93.33 102.85 -54.72
N VAL A 307 -93.08 103.12 -56.01
CA VAL A 307 -91.90 102.60 -56.71
C VAL A 307 -90.62 103.15 -56.08
N ALA A 308 -90.56 104.46 -55.79
CA ALA A 308 -89.41 105.07 -55.12
C ALA A 308 -89.18 104.48 -53.71
N SER A 309 -90.24 104.20 -52.94
CA SER A 309 -90.09 103.55 -51.64
C SER A 309 -89.56 102.12 -51.78
N LEU A 310 -90.04 101.36 -52.77
CA LEU A 310 -89.57 99.99 -53.02
C LEU A 310 -88.12 99.96 -53.53
N GLU A 311 -87.70 100.93 -54.35
CA GLU A 311 -86.30 101.09 -54.75
C GLU A 311 -85.39 101.39 -53.55
N SER A 312 -85.85 102.23 -52.62
CA SER A 312 -85.13 102.48 -51.36
C SER A 312 -85.03 101.22 -50.49
N GLU A 313 -86.12 100.47 -50.33
CA GLU A 313 -86.14 99.20 -49.60
C GLU A 313 -85.21 98.16 -50.25
N GLN A 314 -85.15 98.09 -51.59
CA GLN A 314 -84.21 97.21 -52.31
C GLN A 314 -82.75 97.60 -52.08
N LEU A 315 -82.42 98.89 -52.08
CA LEU A 315 -81.06 99.36 -51.78
C LEU A 315 -80.65 99.05 -50.34
N GLU A 316 -81.57 99.21 -49.38
CA GLU A 316 -81.31 98.83 -47.98
C GLU A 316 -81.13 97.32 -47.82
N ALA A 317 -81.97 96.51 -48.48
CA ALA A 317 -81.81 95.06 -48.49
C ALA A 317 -80.47 94.64 -49.12
N ALA A 318 -80.08 95.26 -50.23
CA ALA A 318 -78.78 95.03 -50.88
C ALA A 318 -77.60 95.40 -49.98
N ARG A 319 -77.69 96.51 -49.24
CA ARG A 319 -76.69 96.91 -48.22
C ARG A 319 -76.59 95.87 -47.11
N ARG A 320 -77.73 95.42 -46.55
CA ARG A 320 -77.75 94.38 -45.51
C ARG A 320 -77.17 93.05 -45.99
N LEU A 321 -77.43 92.68 -47.24
CA LEU A 321 -76.84 91.49 -47.85
C LEU A 321 -75.32 91.63 -48.03
N ALA A 322 -74.83 92.80 -48.46
CA ALA A 322 -73.40 93.06 -48.58
C ALA A 322 -72.69 93.05 -47.22
N GLU A 323 -73.29 93.64 -46.19
CA GLU A 323 -72.77 93.59 -44.81
C GLU A 323 -72.76 92.17 -44.26
N ALA A 324 -73.82 91.38 -44.51
CA ALA A 324 -73.86 89.97 -44.12
C ALA A 324 -72.77 89.16 -44.85
N ALA A 325 -72.57 89.40 -46.16
CA ALA A 325 -71.52 88.75 -46.93
C ALA A 325 -70.11 89.11 -46.40
N ALA A 326 -69.86 90.38 -46.08
CA ALA A 326 -68.60 90.82 -45.48
C ALA A 326 -68.35 90.14 -44.12
N ARG A 327 -69.37 90.07 -43.25
CA ARG A 327 -69.28 89.35 -41.97
C ARG A 327 -69.02 87.85 -42.16
N CYS A 328 -69.61 87.23 -43.19
CA CYS A 328 -69.30 85.83 -43.52
C CYS A 328 -67.85 85.67 -43.94
N THR A 329 -67.29 86.56 -44.77
CA THR A 329 -65.88 86.49 -45.17
C THR A 329 -64.92 86.72 -44.00
N GLU A 330 -65.23 87.65 -43.10
CA GLU A 330 -64.44 87.87 -41.88
C GLU A 330 -64.47 86.63 -40.97
N ALA A 331 -65.65 86.03 -40.76
CA ALA A 331 -65.79 84.81 -39.99
C ALA A 331 -65.04 83.61 -40.62
N GLU A 332 -65.03 83.50 -41.95
CA GLU A 332 -64.26 82.49 -42.68
C GLU A 332 -62.76 82.70 -42.53
N GLU A 333 -62.27 83.94 -42.61
CA GLU A 333 -60.86 84.27 -42.38
C GLU A 333 -60.44 83.99 -40.94
N GLU A 334 -61.28 84.34 -39.95
CA GLU A 334 -61.02 84.03 -38.55
C GLU A 334 -60.98 82.53 -38.29
N ALA A 335 -61.92 81.78 -38.86
CA ALA A 335 -61.92 80.31 -38.81
C ALA A 335 -60.67 79.72 -39.48
N ALA A 336 -60.24 80.26 -40.62
CA ALA A 336 -59.02 79.84 -41.30
C ALA A 336 -57.76 80.11 -40.43
N ARG A 337 -57.67 81.29 -39.81
CA ARG A 337 -56.58 81.63 -38.88
C ARG A 337 -56.58 80.71 -37.66
N GLN A 338 -57.75 80.36 -37.13
CA GLN A 338 -57.88 79.41 -36.02
C GLN A 338 -57.45 78.00 -36.44
N ARG A 339 -57.79 77.54 -37.64
CA ARG A 339 -57.33 76.25 -38.19
C ARG A 339 -55.80 76.19 -38.28
N VAL A 340 -55.16 77.21 -38.86
CA VAL A 340 -53.69 77.28 -38.94
C VAL A 340 -53.06 77.25 -37.56
N ARG A 341 -53.62 77.96 -36.57
CA ARG A 341 -53.13 77.90 -35.18
C ARG A 341 -53.29 76.50 -34.58
N ALA A 342 -54.41 75.83 -34.83
CA ALA A 342 -54.63 74.47 -34.37
C ALA A 342 -53.61 73.51 -35.01
N ASP A 343 -53.35 73.63 -36.31
CA ASP A 343 -52.34 72.82 -37.01
C ASP A 343 -50.93 73.04 -36.44
N GLN A 344 -50.55 74.30 -36.18
CA GLN A 344 -49.27 74.63 -35.55
C GLN A 344 -49.14 74.03 -34.13
N LEU A 345 -50.22 74.05 -33.35
CA LEU A 345 -50.23 73.42 -32.02
C LEU A 345 -50.07 71.90 -32.12
N VAL A 346 -50.78 71.26 -33.06
CA VAL A 346 -50.64 69.82 -33.30
C VAL A 346 -49.21 69.47 -33.75
N GLU A 347 -48.61 70.25 -34.65
CA GLU A 347 -47.23 70.06 -35.06
C GLU A 347 -46.23 70.23 -33.90
N ALA A 348 -46.43 71.24 -33.05
CA ALA A 348 -45.61 71.46 -31.86
C ALA A 348 -45.72 70.30 -30.87
N GLU A 349 -46.93 69.78 -30.64
CA GLU A 349 -47.16 68.59 -29.79
C GLU A 349 -46.47 67.35 -30.37
N LEU A 350 -46.59 67.12 -31.68
CA LEU A 350 -45.92 66.00 -32.35
C LEU A 350 -44.40 66.13 -32.28
N ALA A 351 -43.86 67.34 -32.43
CA ALA A 351 -42.43 67.61 -32.27
C ALA A 351 -41.96 67.31 -30.84
N ALA A 352 -42.71 67.76 -29.82
CA ALA A 352 -42.41 67.47 -28.42
C ALA A 352 -42.48 65.95 -28.13
N ARG A 353 -43.48 65.25 -28.66
CA ARG A 353 -43.58 63.77 -28.54
C ARG A 353 -42.41 63.06 -29.22
N ARG A 354 -41.97 63.53 -30.39
CA ARG A 354 -40.78 63.00 -31.09
C ARG A 354 -39.51 63.22 -30.27
N GLN A 355 -39.33 64.40 -29.67
CA GLN A 355 -38.20 64.68 -28.79
C GLN A 355 -38.21 63.80 -27.55
N TYR A 356 -39.37 63.65 -26.90
CA TYR A 356 -39.51 62.74 -25.75
C TYR A 356 -39.22 61.29 -26.13
N ALA A 357 -39.71 60.82 -27.28
CA ALA A 357 -39.42 59.49 -27.79
C ALA A 357 -37.92 59.30 -28.04
N ALA A 358 -37.26 60.27 -28.69
CA ALA A 358 -35.82 60.23 -28.94
C ALA A 358 -35.01 60.20 -27.62
N LEU A 359 -35.36 61.02 -26.64
CA LEU A 359 -34.71 61.02 -25.32
C LEU A 359 -34.90 59.69 -24.58
N ARG A 360 -36.12 59.14 -24.63
CA ARG A 360 -36.43 57.84 -24.05
C ARG A 360 -35.63 56.73 -24.71
N ASP A 361 -35.52 56.75 -26.04
CA ASP A 361 -34.81 55.73 -26.79
C ASP A 361 -33.28 55.86 -26.60
N SER A 362 -32.74 57.08 -26.49
CA SER A 362 -31.34 57.29 -26.12
C SER A 362 -31.04 56.84 -24.68
N ALA A 363 -31.92 57.10 -23.72
CA ALA A 363 -31.75 56.63 -22.34
C ALA A 363 -31.82 55.10 -22.26
N ARG A 364 -32.76 54.48 -23.01
CA ARG A 364 -32.82 53.01 -23.15
C ARG A 364 -31.55 52.44 -23.75
N ALA A 365 -31.01 53.05 -24.80
CA ALA A 365 -29.76 52.62 -25.43
C ALA A 365 -28.58 52.72 -24.46
N GLN A 366 -28.47 53.81 -23.69
CA GLN A 366 -27.43 53.97 -22.66
C GLN A 366 -27.54 52.91 -21.57
N HIS A 367 -28.74 52.63 -21.05
CA HIS A 367 -28.93 51.55 -20.07
C HIS A 367 -28.62 50.17 -20.65
N GLN A 368 -29.00 49.90 -21.91
CA GLN A 368 -28.63 48.66 -22.58
C GLN A 368 -27.12 48.52 -22.76
N GLN A 369 -26.41 49.60 -23.08
CA GLN A 369 -24.95 49.63 -23.15
C GLN A 369 -24.32 49.37 -21.79
N GLN A 370 -24.74 50.07 -20.74
CA GLN A 370 -24.25 49.85 -19.37
C GLN A 370 -24.46 48.39 -18.92
N VAL A 371 -25.63 47.82 -19.20
CA VAL A 371 -25.92 46.41 -18.89
C VAL A 371 -25.02 45.47 -19.70
N ALA A 372 -24.77 45.76 -20.97
CA ALA A 372 -23.88 44.97 -21.81
C ALA A 372 -22.42 45.05 -21.33
N GLU A 373 -21.96 46.23 -20.95
CA GLU A 373 -20.62 46.46 -20.38
C GLU A 373 -20.44 45.74 -19.05
N LEU A 374 -21.39 45.87 -18.11
CA LEU A 374 -21.35 45.15 -16.83
C LEU A 374 -21.39 43.63 -17.03
N ARG A 375 -22.17 43.14 -18.01
CA ARG A 375 -22.16 41.71 -18.37
C ARG A 375 -20.82 41.27 -18.93
N ALA A 376 -20.20 42.08 -19.79
CA ALA A 376 -18.88 41.78 -20.34
C ALA A 376 -17.80 41.77 -19.24
N GLN A 377 -17.86 42.71 -18.29
CA GLN A 377 -16.99 42.75 -17.12
C GLN A 377 -17.16 41.49 -16.25
N LEU A 378 -18.38 41.14 -15.87
CA LEU A 378 -18.66 39.93 -15.09
C LEU A 378 -18.21 38.64 -15.82
N LEU A 379 -18.36 38.58 -17.15
CA LEU A 379 -17.86 37.45 -17.94
C LEU A 379 -16.32 37.41 -17.96
N ALA A 380 -15.65 38.55 -18.05
CA ALA A 380 -14.19 38.64 -18.00
C ALA A 380 -13.63 38.27 -16.62
N GLU A 381 -14.27 38.75 -15.53
CA GLU A 381 -13.94 38.38 -14.15
C GLU A 381 -14.11 36.87 -13.94
N ARG A 382 -15.24 36.29 -14.33
CA ARG A 382 -15.46 34.83 -14.27
C ARG A 382 -14.44 34.06 -15.11
N ALA A 383 -14.05 34.58 -16.28
CA ALA A 383 -13.03 33.96 -17.11
C ALA A 383 -11.66 33.99 -16.42
N ALA A 384 -11.29 35.10 -15.78
CA ALA A 384 -10.06 35.23 -15.00
C ALA A 384 -10.07 34.29 -13.78
N GLU A 385 -11.14 34.29 -12.97
CA GLU A 385 -11.30 33.36 -11.84
C GLU A 385 -11.21 31.90 -12.28
N THR A 386 -11.87 31.52 -13.38
CA THR A 386 -11.77 30.15 -13.89
C THR A 386 -10.38 29.83 -14.44
N ALA A 387 -9.62 30.80 -14.95
CA ALA A 387 -8.25 30.60 -15.38
C ALA A 387 -7.31 30.44 -14.18
N GLU A 388 -7.50 31.23 -13.12
CA GLU A 388 -6.78 31.10 -11.85
C GLU A 388 -7.05 29.76 -11.19
N LEU A 389 -8.31 29.33 -11.07
CA LEU A 389 -8.67 28.01 -10.54
C LEU A 389 -8.07 26.87 -11.38
N ARG A 390 -8.06 27.00 -12.71
CA ARG A 390 -7.40 26.02 -13.58
C ARG A 390 -5.88 25.99 -13.36
N ALA A 391 -5.25 27.15 -13.17
CA ALA A 391 -3.82 27.24 -12.90
C ALA A 391 -3.46 26.67 -11.52
N GLU A 392 -4.27 26.93 -10.49
CA GLU A 392 -4.13 26.33 -9.17
C GLU A 392 -4.31 24.81 -9.22
N HIS A 393 -5.31 24.33 -9.96
CA HIS A 393 -5.53 22.91 -10.16
C HIS A 393 -4.36 22.24 -10.90
N ALA A 394 -3.83 22.88 -11.94
CA ALA A 394 -2.62 22.42 -12.63
C ALA A 394 -1.43 22.34 -11.67
N ARG A 395 -1.19 23.37 -10.87
CA ARG A 395 -0.12 23.37 -9.84
C ARG A 395 -0.34 22.30 -8.78
N SER A 396 -1.58 22.02 -8.36
CA SER A 396 -1.86 20.93 -7.42
C SER A 396 -1.58 19.56 -8.04
N LEU A 397 -1.94 19.37 -9.31
CA LEU A 397 -1.65 18.13 -10.04
C LEU A 397 -0.14 17.94 -10.23
N GLU A 398 0.60 19.00 -10.55
CA GLU A 398 2.07 18.97 -10.62
C GLU A 398 2.69 18.62 -9.27
N ARG A 399 2.20 19.21 -8.16
CA ARG A 399 2.66 18.85 -6.81
C ARG A 399 2.36 17.39 -6.45
N GLU A 400 1.17 16.89 -6.81
CA GLU A 400 0.83 15.48 -6.62
C GLU A 400 1.71 14.57 -7.47
N GLN A 401 2.00 14.93 -8.72
CA GLN A 401 2.91 14.18 -9.59
C GLN A 401 4.31 14.15 -9.00
N GLN A 402 4.86 15.30 -8.59
CA GLN A 402 6.17 15.37 -7.93
C GLN A 402 6.21 14.56 -6.63
N ALA A 403 5.14 14.59 -5.82
CA ALA A 403 5.05 13.78 -4.61
C ALA A 403 4.99 12.27 -4.93
N ARG A 404 4.27 11.89 -5.99
CA ARG A 404 4.22 10.49 -6.48
C ARG A 404 5.58 10.05 -7.00
N GLU A 405 6.28 10.88 -7.78
CA GLU A 405 7.62 10.59 -8.27
C GLU A 405 8.63 10.47 -7.12
N ALA A 406 8.58 11.37 -6.13
CA ALA A 406 9.43 11.29 -4.94
C ALA A 406 9.14 10.02 -4.11
N ALA A 407 7.87 9.62 -4.01
CA ALA A 407 7.47 8.37 -3.36
C ALA A 407 7.91 7.14 -4.16
N GLN A 408 7.84 7.17 -5.48
CA GLN A 408 8.37 6.09 -6.34
C GLN A 408 9.88 5.95 -6.16
N GLN A 409 10.61 7.07 -6.18
CA GLN A 409 12.06 7.07 -5.94
C GLN A 409 12.42 6.54 -4.54
N SER A 410 11.63 6.84 -3.50
CA SER A 410 11.89 6.29 -2.16
C SER A 410 11.59 4.78 -2.10
N VAL A 411 10.53 4.31 -2.76
CA VAL A 411 10.23 2.88 -2.89
C VAL A 411 11.34 2.15 -3.65
N GLU A 412 11.78 2.67 -4.80
CA GLU A 412 12.89 2.08 -5.58
C GLU A 412 14.18 2.01 -4.78
N ARG A 413 14.49 3.04 -3.98
CA ARG A 413 15.64 3.01 -3.05
C ARG A 413 15.48 1.91 -2.01
N LEU A 414 14.32 1.81 -1.35
CA LEU A 414 14.05 0.77 -0.36
C LEU A 414 14.08 -0.64 -0.97
N GLU A 415 13.58 -0.82 -2.19
CA GLU A 415 13.67 -2.08 -2.93
C GLU A 415 15.12 -2.43 -3.26
N SER A 416 15.94 -1.45 -3.66
CA SER A 416 17.37 -1.64 -3.91
C SER A 416 18.13 -2.00 -2.62
N GLU A 417 17.84 -1.33 -1.51
CA GLU A 417 18.39 -1.64 -0.19
C GLU A 417 17.99 -3.04 0.26
N LEU A 418 16.70 -3.38 0.15
CA LEU A 418 16.19 -4.72 0.45
C LEU A 418 16.83 -5.78 -0.43
N SER A 419 17.05 -5.51 -1.72
CA SER A 419 17.74 -6.43 -2.63
C SER A 419 19.19 -6.66 -2.20
N SER A 420 19.87 -5.60 -1.74
CA SER A 420 21.24 -5.67 -1.23
C SER A 420 21.32 -6.45 0.08
N GLU A 421 20.35 -6.26 0.99
CA GLU A 421 20.25 -7.02 2.23
C GLU A 421 19.89 -8.49 1.98
N ARG A 422 19.00 -8.77 1.02
CA ARG A 422 18.71 -10.15 0.59
C ARG A 422 19.96 -10.84 0.03
N ALA A 423 20.78 -10.13 -0.75
CA ALA A 423 22.05 -10.66 -1.24
C ALA A 423 23.03 -10.93 -0.09
N ARG A 424 23.16 -10.00 0.88
CA ARG A 424 23.97 -10.20 2.09
C ARG A 424 23.49 -11.38 2.93
N LEU A 425 22.18 -11.53 3.13
CA LEU A 425 21.59 -12.66 3.83
C LEU A 425 21.85 -13.98 3.07
N ALA A 426 21.78 -13.97 1.74
CA ALA A 426 22.15 -15.13 0.93
C ALA A 426 23.64 -15.49 1.10
N GLU A 427 24.55 -14.51 1.05
CA GLU A 427 25.97 -14.73 1.32
C GLU A 427 26.24 -15.26 2.73
N LEU A 428 25.60 -14.68 3.75
CA LEU A 428 25.73 -15.14 5.14
C LEU A 428 25.18 -16.55 5.32
N SER A 429 24.05 -16.86 4.68
CA SER A 429 23.46 -18.21 4.71
C SER A 429 24.38 -19.24 4.04
N ALA A 430 25.01 -18.90 2.90
CA ALA A 430 25.99 -19.77 2.25
C ALA A 430 27.25 -19.96 3.11
N ARG A 431 27.73 -18.90 3.79
CA ARG A 431 28.86 -19.01 4.74
C ARG A 431 28.51 -19.90 5.93
N LEU A 432 27.30 -19.78 6.46
CA LEU A 432 26.83 -20.66 7.53
C LEU A 432 26.76 -22.11 7.07
N GLN A 433 26.21 -22.40 5.88
CA GLN A 433 26.19 -23.75 5.33
C GLN A 433 27.60 -24.33 5.15
N ILE A 434 28.56 -23.54 4.63
CA ILE A 434 29.96 -23.99 4.53
C ILE A 434 30.52 -24.31 5.91
N ALA A 435 30.30 -23.43 6.90
CA ALA A 435 30.75 -23.66 8.27
C ALA A 435 30.10 -24.92 8.88
N GLU A 436 28.81 -25.15 8.66
CA GLU A 436 28.10 -26.37 9.06
C GLU A 436 28.76 -27.60 8.44
N TYR A 437 29.00 -27.61 7.12
CA TYR A 437 29.72 -28.71 6.45
C TYR A 437 31.15 -28.90 6.97
N GLU A 438 31.87 -27.83 7.30
CA GLU A 438 33.19 -27.93 7.91
C GLU A 438 33.11 -28.56 9.31
N THR A 439 32.14 -28.16 10.13
CA THR A 439 31.92 -28.79 11.45
C THR A 439 31.54 -30.26 11.34
N GLU A 440 30.63 -30.62 10.43
CA GLU A 440 30.27 -32.02 10.18
C GLU A 440 31.50 -32.83 9.72
N ARG A 441 32.35 -32.26 8.85
CA ARG A 441 33.62 -32.89 8.45
C ARG A 441 34.56 -33.06 9.64
N TYR A 442 34.72 -32.06 10.50
CA TYR A 442 35.53 -32.19 11.71
C TYR A 442 34.99 -33.28 12.63
N ASP A 443 33.67 -33.34 12.83
CA ASP A 443 33.03 -34.38 13.64
C ASP A 443 33.28 -35.78 13.06
N VAL A 444 33.09 -35.98 11.75
CA VAL A 444 33.38 -37.26 11.10
C VAL A 444 34.85 -37.63 11.29
N THR A 445 35.79 -36.73 11.01
CA THR A 445 37.23 -37.01 11.20
C THR A 445 37.59 -37.29 12.66
N ALA A 446 36.94 -36.62 13.61
CA ALA A 446 37.11 -36.88 15.04
C ALA A 446 36.57 -38.26 15.41
N THR A 447 35.39 -38.65 14.91
CA THR A 447 34.84 -40.00 15.16
C THR A 447 35.70 -41.10 14.54
N GLU A 448 36.25 -40.89 13.34
CA GLU A 448 37.19 -41.82 12.69
C GLU A 448 38.49 -41.92 13.48
N ALA A 449 39.04 -40.80 13.96
CA ALA A 449 40.23 -40.80 14.82
C ALA A 449 39.99 -41.53 16.15
N VAL A 450 38.82 -41.38 16.76
CA VAL A 450 38.44 -42.13 17.98
C VAL A 450 38.37 -43.63 17.68
N ARG A 451 37.71 -44.05 16.60
CA ARG A 451 37.65 -45.47 16.19
C ARG A 451 39.04 -46.05 15.88
N ALA A 452 39.91 -45.28 15.22
CA ALA A 452 41.30 -45.67 14.97
C ALA A 452 42.08 -45.82 16.29
N ALA A 453 41.87 -44.92 17.25
CA ALA A 453 42.49 -45.05 18.57
C ALA A 453 41.96 -46.26 19.35
N GLU A 454 40.68 -46.61 19.24
CA GLU A 454 40.08 -47.80 19.85
C GLU A 454 40.64 -49.09 19.25
N THR A 455 40.71 -49.20 17.93
CA THR A 455 41.32 -50.36 17.25
C THR A 455 42.79 -50.53 17.62
N LEU A 456 43.58 -49.44 17.63
CA LEU A 456 44.97 -49.49 18.11
C LEU A 456 45.08 -49.88 19.60
N ARG A 457 44.13 -49.47 20.45
CA ARG A 457 44.08 -49.89 21.86
C ARG A 457 43.80 -51.37 21.99
N GLU A 458 42.90 -51.93 21.18
CA GLU A 458 42.60 -53.36 21.15
C GLU A 458 43.79 -54.18 20.64
N GLU A 459 44.45 -53.73 19.57
CA GLU A 459 45.70 -54.34 19.08
C GLU A 459 46.82 -54.30 20.12
N ASN A 460 46.99 -53.18 20.84
CA ASN A 460 47.94 -53.12 21.94
C ASN A 460 47.59 -54.08 23.08
N LYS A 461 46.30 -54.28 23.38
CA LYS A 461 45.86 -55.27 24.38
C LYS A 461 46.17 -56.69 23.92
N THR A 462 45.91 -57.04 22.66
CA THR A 462 46.19 -58.39 22.13
C THR A 462 47.68 -58.65 22.06
N LEU A 463 48.49 -57.70 21.58
CA LEU A 463 49.94 -57.78 21.57
C LEU A 463 50.52 -57.91 22.99
N ASN A 464 50.03 -57.12 23.96
CA ASN A 464 50.43 -57.28 25.35
C ASN A 464 50.05 -58.65 25.93
N GLY A 465 48.87 -59.18 25.58
CA GLY A 465 48.46 -60.53 25.95
C GLY A 465 49.38 -61.61 25.36
N GLN A 466 49.76 -61.46 24.09
CA GLN A 466 50.73 -62.35 23.43
C GLN A 466 52.10 -62.26 24.10
N LEU A 467 52.58 -61.05 24.43
CA LEU A 467 53.83 -60.87 25.17
C LEU A 467 53.78 -61.57 26.53
N GLN A 468 52.72 -61.39 27.31
CA GLN A 468 52.53 -62.09 28.58
C GLN A 468 52.52 -63.62 28.42
N GLN A 469 51.87 -64.15 27.37
CA GLN A 469 51.91 -65.58 27.05
C GLN A 469 53.32 -66.04 26.71
N ARG A 470 54.08 -65.28 25.90
CA ARG A 470 55.47 -65.61 25.58
C ARG A 470 56.34 -65.61 26.83
N ASP A 471 56.21 -64.61 27.69
CA ASP A 471 56.94 -64.53 28.96
C ASP A 471 56.61 -65.73 29.86
N ALA A 472 55.34 -66.15 29.94
CA ALA A 472 54.94 -67.35 30.68
C ALA A 472 55.58 -68.63 30.10
N THR A 473 55.60 -68.79 28.77
CA THR A 473 56.27 -69.95 28.13
C THR A 473 57.79 -69.92 28.30
N LEU A 474 58.40 -68.74 28.30
CA LEU A 474 59.84 -68.59 28.55
C LEU A 474 60.17 -68.97 30.00
N LEU A 475 59.37 -68.51 30.97
CA LEU A 475 59.52 -68.90 32.37
C LEU A 475 59.33 -70.41 32.56
N GLN A 476 58.33 -71.02 31.92
CA GLN A 476 58.14 -72.48 31.95
C GLN A 476 59.36 -73.21 31.40
N ARG A 477 59.85 -72.83 30.22
CA ARG A 477 61.07 -73.41 29.64
C ARG A 477 62.30 -73.20 30.51
N GLN A 478 62.41 -72.06 31.19
CA GLN A 478 63.48 -71.82 32.16
C GLN A 478 63.36 -72.78 33.34
N THR A 479 62.17 -72.97 33.91
CA THR A 479 61.96 -73.93 35.01
C THR A 479 62.21 -75.37 34.60
N GLU A 480 61.83 -75.77 33.38
CA GLU A 480 62.11 -77.09 32.82
C GLU A 480 63.62 -77.29 32.65
N ALA A 481 64.30 -76.33 32.02
CA ALA A 481 65.75 -76.37 31.84
C ALA A 481 66.52 -76.39 33.18
N ASP A 482 66.07 -75.65 34.19
CA ASP A 482 66.69 -75.67 35.52
C ASP A 482 66.42 -77.00 36.24
N SER A 483 65.25 -77.62 36.04
CA SER A 483 64.94 -78.96 36.56
C SER A 483 65.83 -80.03 35.92
N GLU A 484 66.04 -79.97 34.60
CA GLU A 484 66.95 -80.86 33.86
C GLU A 484 68.40 -80.66 34.26
N ARG A 485 68.84 -79.40 34.41
CA ARG A 485 70.17 -79.07 34.94
C ARG A 485 70.36 -79.67 36.33
N SER A 486 69.40 -79.49 37.22
CA SER A 486 69.48 -80.03 38.59
C SER A 486 69.49 -81.56 38.61
N ARG A 487 68.83 -82.22 37.65
CA ARG A 487 68.84 -83.68 37.48
C ARG A 487 70.20 -84.15 36.98
N LEU A 488 70.74 -83.52 35.94
CA LEU A 488 72.06 -83.83 35.39
C LEU A 488 73.17 -83.55 36.41
N GLU A 489 73.05 -82.50 37.21
CA GLU A 489 73.99 -82.23 38.30
C GLU A 489 73.97 -83.34 39.36
N ARG A 490 72.77 -83.84 39.71
CA ARG A 490 72.63 -85.01 40.60
C ARG A 490 73.27 -86.26 40.01
N GLU A 491 72.94 -86.61 38.77
CA GLU A 491 73.53 -87.74 38.05
C GLU A 491 75.06 -87.63 37.95
N LEU A 492 75.59 -86.43 37.67
CA LEU A 492 77.03 -86.15 37.68
C LEU A 492 77.66 -86.34 39.06
N THR A 493 77.00 -85.92 40.13
CA THR A 493 77.51 -86.15 41.49
C THR A 493 77.50 -87.63 41.87
N GLU A 494 76.48 -88.38 41.46
CA GLU A 494 76.39 -89.83 41.68
C GLU A 494 77.50 -90.57 40.90
N CYS A 495 77.70 -90.26 39.62
CA CYS A 495 78.79 -90.83 38.83
C CYS A 495 80.17 -90.45 39.40
N ARG A 496 80.36 -89.21 39.89
CA ARG A 496 81.60 -88.81 40.56
C ARG A 496 81.86 -89.60 41.84
N GLN A 497 80.83 -89.86 42.65
CA GLN A 497 80.95 -90.69 43.86
C GLN A 497 81.26 -92.15 43.50
N GLN A 498 80.64 -92.70 42.46
CA GLN A 498 80.94 -94.05 41.98
C GLN A 498 82.38 -94.15 41.49
N LEU A 499 82.87 -93.18 40.71
CA LEU A 499 84.27 -93.11 40.28
C LEU A 499 85.24 -93.06 41.47
N GLN A 500 84.95 -92.25 42.48
CA GLN A 500 85.78 -92.18 43.69
C GLN A 500 85.83 -93.52 44.45
N ALA A 501 84.72 -94.27 44.48
CA ALA A 501 84.70 -95.62 45.06
C ALA A 501 85.55 -96.59 44.23
N TYR A 502 85.45 -96.56 42.90
CA TYR A 502 86.28 -97.39 42.01
C TYR A 502 87.79 -97.05 42.14
N GLU A 503 88.16 -95.78 42.17
CA GLU A 503 89.55 -95.36 42.38
C GLU A 503 90.11 -95.82 43.73
N ALA A 504 89.28 -95.87 44.78
CA ALA A 504 89.68 -96.42 46.08
C ALA A 504 89.90 -97.95 46.02
N PHE A 505 89.05 -98.67 45.29
CA PHE A 505 89.24 -100.10 45.06
C PHE A 505 90.52 -100.38 44.26
N GLU A 506 90.79 -99.65 43.18
CA GLU A 506 92.00 -99.82 42.38
C GLU A 506 93.27 -99.62 43.20
N LYS A 507 93.34 -98.54 44.00
CA LYS A 507 94.49 -98.30 44.90
C LYS A 507 94.70 -99.45 45.88
N SER A 508 93.64 -100.08 46.39
CA SER A 508 93.76 -101.25 47.27
C SER A 508 94.29 -102.50 46.52
N TRP A 509 93.88 -102.70 45.27
CA TRP A 509 94.36 -103.80 44.43
C TRP A 509 95.82 -103.63 44.01
N ASP A 510 96.24 -102.41 43.68
CA ASP A 510 97.63 -102.12 43.33
C ASP A 510 98.58 -102.41 44.51
N THR A 511 98.17 -102.07 45.74
CA THR A 511 98.95 -102.42 46.94
C THR A 511 99.03 -103.93 47.18
N PHE A 512 97.96 -104.68 46.87
CA PHE A 512 97.94 -106.15 47.01
C PHE A 512 98.80 -106.85 45.94
N ILE A 513 98.77 -106.38 44.69
CA ILE A 513 99.56 -106.95 43.60
C ILE A 513 101.05 -106.66 43.77
N ALA A 514 101.42 -105.46 44.26
CA ALA A 514 102.81 -105.13 44.59
C ALA A 514 103.37 -106.05 45.69
N GLN A 515 102.57 -106.36 46.72
CA GLN A 515 102.95 -107.29 47.78
C GLN A 515 103.05 -108.75 47.29
N ALA A 516 102.22 -109.16 46.33
CA ALA A 516 102.25 -110.51 45.77
C ALA A 516 103.40 -110.76 44.77
N ALA A 517 103.98 -109.70 44.19
CA ALA A 517 105.06 -109.82 43.21
C ALA A 517 106.45 -110.02 43.84
N GLU A 518 106.66 -109.62 45.10
CA GLU A 518 107.99 -109.64 45.75
C GLU A 518 108.24 -110.87 46.65
N GLY A 519 107.24 -111.71 46.92
CA GLY A 519 107.35 -112.89 47.80
C GLY A 519 107.46 -114.23 47.06
N GLY A 520 108.64 -114.87 47.11
CA GLY A 520 108.85 -116.24 46.61
C GLY A 520 108.18 -117.33 47.46
N ASP A 521 107.75 -118.40 46.79
CA ASP A 521 107.38 -119.75 47.28
C ASP A 521 106.25 -119.93 48.33
N GLY A 522 105.47 -118.90 48.66
CA GLY A 522 104.33 -118.99 49.60
C GLY A 522 102.94 -118.66 49.03
N CYS A 523 102.73 -118.69 47.71
CA CYS A 523 101.48 -118.15 47.12
C CYS A 523 100.23 -119.02 47.25
N ALA A 524 100.31 -120.19 47.91
CA ALA A 524 99.10 -120.96 48.23
C ALA A 524 98.40 -120.42 49.49
N ASP A 525 99.15 -119.93 50.48
CA ASP A 525 98.62 -119.57 51.81
C ASP A 525 98.17 -118.10 51.90
N LEU A 526 98.70 -117.20 51.06
CA LEU A 526 98.28 -115.79 50.97
C LEU A 526 96.97 -115.59 50.18
N LEU A 527 96.50 -116.62 49.47
CA LEU A 527 95.21 -116.61 48.74
C LEU A 527 94.00 -116.95 49.63
N GLU A 528 94.21 -117.29 50.90
CA GLU A 528 93.13 -117.55 51.87
C GLU A 528 92.82 -116.35 52.78
N SER A 529 93.66 -115.31 52.81
CA SER A 529 93.53 -114.14 53.70
C SER A 529 93.04 -112.84 53.03
N GLY A 530 92.61 -112.90 51.76
CA GLY A 530 92.06 -111.76 51.00
C GLY A 530 90.53 -111.79 50.79
N PRO A 531 89.88 -110.62 50.61
CA PRO A 531 88.42 -110.46 50.68
C PRO A 531 87.63 -111.26 49.63
N PRO A 532 86.37 -111.64 49.93
CA PRO A 532 85.63 -112.71 49.25
C PRO A 532 85.33 -112.35 47.80
N LEU A 533 86.04 -112.98 46.87
CA LEU A 533 85.78 -112.86 45.44
C LEU A 533 85.03 -114.08 44.90
N PRO A 534 83.99 -113.86 44.07
CA PRO A 534 83.19 -114.92 43.43
C PRO A 534 84.04 -115.93 42.66
N ALA A 535 83.68 -117.21 42.75
CA ALA A 535 84.46 -118.37 42.31
C ALA A 535 84.96 -118.35 40.84
N GLY A 536 84.33 -117.55 39.97
CA GLY A 536 84.77 -117.34 38.59
C GLY A 536 86.03 -116.48 38.46
N CYS A 537 86.17 -115.43 39.30
CA CYS A 537 87.36 -114.57 39.31
C CYS A 537 88.56 -115.28 39.95
N ARG A 538 88.34 -116.14 40.96
CA ARG A 538 89.40 -116.94 41.61
C ARG A 538 90.09 -117.88 40.62
N ARG A 539 89.34 -118.50 39.71
CA ARG A 539 89.90 -119.34 38.63
C ARG A 539 90.61 -118.49 37.57
N ARG A 540 90.07 -117.33 37.16
CA ARG A 540 90.73 -116.44 36.19
C ARG A 540 92.03 -115.84 36.74
N LEU A 541 92.05 -115.44 38.01
CA LEU A 541 93.27 -114.97 38.68
C LEU A 541 94.29 -116.10 38.84
N GLN A 542 93.88 -117.32 39.27
CA GLN A 542 94.78 -118.48 39.29
C GLN A 542 95.34 -118.83 37.90
N TYR A 543 94.51 -118.76 36.84
CA TYR A 543 94.98 -118.99 35.47
C TYR A 543 95.91 -117.87 34.99
N SER A 544 95.64 -116.60 35.28
CA SER A 544 96.51 -115.47 34.92
C SER A 544 97.84 -115.46 35.70
N LEU A 545 97.84 -115.87 36.98
CA LEU A 545 99.05 -116.05 37.79
C LEU A 545 99.85 -117.28 37.34
N GLN A 546 99.20 -118.39 36.96
CA GLN A 546 99.88 -119.56 36.39
C GLN A 546 100.43 -119.26 34.98
N LEU A 547 99.73 -118.47 34.16
CA LEU A 547 100.24 -117.99 32.88
C LEU A 547 101.41 -117.02 33.07
N GLY A 548 101.28 -116.06 33.99
CA GLY A 548 102.34 -115.13 34.35
C GLY A 548 103.60 -115.83 34.85
N ARG A 549 103.45 -116.87 35.69
CA ARG A 549 104.58 -117.73 36.12
C ARG A 549 105.19 -118.53 34.98
N ARG A 550 104.39 -119.12 34.09
CA ARG A 550 104.92 -119.83 32.90
C ARG A 550 105.62 -118.88 31.92
N LEU A 551 105.16 -117.63 31.81
CA LEU A 551 105.84 -116.59 31.05
C LEU A 551 107.17 -116.21 31.70
N VAL A 552 107.21 -115.98 33.01
CA VAL A 552 108.44 -115.67 33.76
C VAL A 552 109.45 -116.85 33.75
N ASP A 553 108.97 -118.10 33.84
CA ASP A 553 109.82 -119.29 33.69
C ASP A 553 110.38 -119.43 32.27
N SER A 554 109.58 -119.08 31.25
CA SER A 554 110.03 -119.06 29.86
C SER A 554 111.01 -117.90 29.57
N GLU A 555 110.81 -116.74 30.20
CA GLU A 555 111.69 -115.58 30.07
C GLU A 555 113.01 -115.78 30.83
N SER A 556 112.99 -116.43 31.99
CA SER A 556 114.21 -116.78 32.74
C SER A 556 115.02 -117.90 32.07
N ALA A 557 114.36 -118.87 31.43
CA ALA A 557 115.01 -119.85 30.56
C ALA A 557 115.62 -119.19 29.30
N ALA A 558 114.92 -118.21 28.69
CA ALA A 558 115.43 -117.44 27.56
C ALA A 558 116.60 -116.52 27.96
N ALA A 559 116.59 -115.93 29.16
CA ALA A 559 117.67 -115.14 29.70
C ALA A 559 118.93 -115.99 29.99
N ARG A 560 118.77 -117.19 30.56
CA ARG A 560 119.88 -118.16 30.74
C ARG A 560 120.49 -118.60 29.41
N LEU A 561 119.68 -118.89 28.41
CA LEU A 561 120.16 -119.28 27.08
C LEU A 561 120.87 -118.11 26.35
N ARG A 562 120.37 -116.88 26.46
CA ARG A 562 121.03 -115.68 25.93
C ARG A 562 122.35 -115.36 26.66
N GLY A 563 122.44 -115.59 27.96
CA GLY A 563 123.67 -115.47 28.75
C GLY A 563 124.74 -116.49 28.36
N GLN A 564 124.36 -117.75 28.12
CA GLN A 564 125.26 -118.78 27.61
C GLN A 564 125.74 -118.49 26.18
N LEU A 565 124.88 -117.91 25.32
CA LEU A 565 125.26 -117.51 23.96
C LEU A 565 126.33 -116.39 23.98
N ARG A 566 126.16 -115.36 24.84
CA ARG A 566 127.11 -114.25 24.99
C ARG A 566 128.48 -114.69 25.54
N GLN A 567 128.49 -115.60 26.52
CA GLN A 567 129.75 -116.12 27.06
C GLN A 567 130.53 -116.96 26.03
N GLN A 568 129.84 -117.69 25.16
CA GLN A 568 130.49 -118.46 24.11
C GLN A 568 131.00 -117.57 22.97
N THR A 569 130.31 -116.46 22.66
CA THR A 569 130.83 -115.45 21.72
C THR A 569 132.07 -114.73 22.27
N GLU A 570 132.10 -114.37 23.56
CA GLU A 570 133.30 -113.79 24.20
C GLU A 570 134.50 -114.76 24.20
N ARG A 571 134.25 -116.06 24.38
CA ARG A 571 135.30 -117.09 24.31
C ARG A 571 135.81 -117.28 22.88
N ALA A 572 134.93 -117.22 21.88
CA ALA A 572 135.31 -117.26 20.47
C ALA A 572 136.17 -116.02 20.09
N GLU A 573 135.80 -114.83 20.54
CA GLU A 573 136.57 -113.59 20.30
C GLU A 573 137.97 -113.63 20.94
N ARG A 574 138.11 -114.19 22.15
CA ARG A 574 139.43 -114.36 22.79
C ARG A 574 140.33 -115.34 22.03
N LEU A 575 139.78 -116.44 21.54
CA LEU A 575 140.52 -117.40 20.71
C LEU A 575 140.93 -116.78 19.37
N GLN A 576 140.09 -115.92 18.80
CA GLN A 576 140.38 -115.17 17.57
C GLN A 576 141.45 -114.07 17.78
N GLN A 577 141.48 -113.43 18.96
CA GLN A 577 142.56 -112.52 19.38
C GLN A 577 143.89 -113.24 19.64
N GLN A 578 143.87 -114.51 20.04
CA GLN A 578 145.09 -115.29 20.25
C GLN A 578 145.63 -115.86 18.93
N MET A 579 144.75 -116.32 18.02
CA MET A 579 145.13 -116.76 16.68
C MET A 579 145.82 -115.64 15.87
N SER A 580 145.34 -114.40 15.97
CA SER A 580 146.00 -113.24 15.33
C SER A 580 147.39 -112.92 15.91
N ARG A 581 147.69 -113.33 17.15
CA ARG A 581 149.06 -113.22 17.71
C ARG A 581 150.01 -114.30 17.19
N LEU A 582 149.49 -115.45 16.74
CA LEU A 582 150.29 -116.59 16.29
C LEU A 582 150.58 -116.58 14.78
N GLN A 583 150.15 -115.57 14.01
CA GLN A 583 150.11 -115.65 12.55
C GLN A 583 151.41 -115.25 11.77
N PRO A 584 152.32 -114.36 12.21
CA PRO A 584 153.50 -113.99 11.38
C PRO A 584 154.90 -114.36 11.93
N LEU A 585 155.07 -114.83 13.18
CA LEU A 585 156.40 -115.30 13.66
C LEU A 585 156.75 -116.71 13.18
N LEU A 586 155.85 -117.33 12.40
CA LEU A 586 156.09 -118.54 11.61
C LEU A 586 156.79 -118.27 10.25
N GLY A 587 157.11 -117.02 9.88
CA GLY A 587 157.66 -116.66 8.56
C GLY A 587 159.09 -116.10 8.55
N GLY A 588 160.10 -116.96 8.69
CA GLY A 588 161.50 -116.68 8.29
C GLY A 588 162.46 -116.32 9.44
N GLY A 589 163.65 -116.89 9.58
CA GLY A 589 164.40 -117.84 8.78
C GLY A 589 165.88 -117.68 9.15
N GLY A 590 166.54 -118.77 9.53
CA GLY A 590 168.00 -118.88 9.46
C GLY A 590 168.80 -118.64 10.74
N GLY A 591 169.50 -119.70 11.15
CA GLY A 591 170.87 -119.62 11.68
C GLY A 591 171.05 -119.33 13.17
N GLY A 592 171.40 -120.37 13.96
CA GLY A 592 172.07 -120.20 15.25
C GLY A 592 171.42 -120.93 16.45
N ALA A 593 171.98 -122.07 16.84
CA ALA A 593 172.03 -122.69 18.17
C ALA A 593 170.82 -122.74 19.16
N GLY A 594 169.56 -122.40 18.82
CA GLY A 594 168.43 -122.49 19.79
C GLY A 594 166.99 -122.56 19.25
N ALA A 595 166.79 -123.08 18.02
CA ALA A 595 165.51 -123.00 17.29
C ALA A 595 164.58 -124.23 17.41
N ALA A 596 165.09 -125.41 17.80
CA ALA A 596 164.30 -126.64 17.79
C ALA A 596 163.26 -126.75 18.92
N ASP A 597 163.59 -126.26 20.13
CA ASP A 597 162.72 -126.42 21.30
C ASP A 597 161.55 -125.43 21.36
N ARG A 598 161.62 -124.33 20.60
CA ARG A 598 160.52 -123.36 20.48
C ARG A 598 159.50 -123.77 19.41
N TRP A 599 159.92 -124.34 18.28
CA TRP A 599 159.00 -124.77 17.20
C TRP A 599 158.07 -125.93 17.59
N ARG A 600 158.56 -126.92 18.35
CA ARG A 600 157.74 -128.04 18.83
C ARG A 600 156.64 -127.60 19.81
N GLN A 601 156.93 -126.64 20.69
CA GLN A 601 155.94 -126.09 21.62
C GLN A 601 154.82 -125.34 20.89
N TYR A 602 155.08 -124.80 19.69
CA TYR A 602 154.06 -124.10 18.90
C TYR A 602 153.12 -125.06 18.14
N GLU A 603 153.62 -126.16 17.57
CA GLU A 603 152.77 -127.13 16.84
C GLU A 603 151.73 -127.81 17.75
N ASP A 604 152.11 -128.25 18.96
CA ASP A 604 151.20 -128.90 19.92
C ASP A 604 150.03 -128.00 20.36
N THR A 605 150.27 -126.69 20.41
CA THR A 605 149.21 -125.73 20.76
C THR A 605 148.18 -125.57 19.65
N ILE A 606 148.60 -125.67 18.38
CA ILE A 606 147.72 -125.53 17.23
C ILE A 606 146.73 -126.71 17.15
N GLU A 607 147.18 -127.94 17.37
CA GLU A 607 146.30 -129.11 17.31
C GLU A 607 145.20 -129.10 18.38
N ARG A 608 145.54 -128.72 19.62
CA ARG A 608 144.55 -128.62 20.71
C ARG A 608 143.47 -127.59 20.39
N LEU A 609 143.86 -126.45 19.82
CA LEU A 609 142.92 -125.41 19.43
C LEU A 609 141.98 -125.84 18.30
N GLN A 610 142.45 -126.67 17.37
CA GLN A 610 141.60 -127.24 16.31
C GLN A 610 140.56 -128.24 16.86
N ALA A 611 140.90 -129.01 17.89
CA ALA A 611 139.97 -129.95 18.53
C ALA A 611 138.84 -129.21 19.27
N ASP A 612 139.17 -128.15 20.00
CA ASP A 612 138.19 -127.34 20.73
C ASP A 612 137.21 -126.63 19.78
N SER A 613 137.68 -126.18 18.62
CA SER A 613 136.82 -125.58 17.59
C SER A 613 135.74 -126.54 17.09
N ARG A 614 136.05 -127.83 16.93
CA ARG A 614 135.09 -128.83 16.43
C ARG A 614 134.00 -129.14 17.46
N GLN A 615 134.37 -129.25 18.74
CA GLN A 615 133.41 -129.50 19.82
C GLN A 615 132.42 -128.34 20.01
N LEU A 616 132.87 -127.10 19.81
CA LEU A 616 132.01 -125.92 19.89
C LEU A 616 130.99 -125.89 18.75
N THR A 617 131.37 -126.29 17.53
CA THR A 617 130.43 -126.36 16.39
C THR A 617 129.30 -127.37 16.59
N GLU A 618 129.55 -128.52 17.21
CA GLU A 618 128.50 -129.53 17.47
C GLU A 618 127.50 -129.08 18.55
N ARG A 619 127.99 -128.45 19.62
CA ARG A 619 127.12 -127.90 20.68
C ARG A 619 126.19 -126.80 20.16
N LEU A 620 126.64 -125.98 19.22
CA LEU A 620 125.81 -124.96 18.59
C LEU A 620 124.64 -125.56 17.77
N GLN A 621 124.84 -126.72 17.13
CA GLN A 621 123.77 -127.38 16.38
C GLN A 621 122.70 -127.99 17.30
N LEU A 622 123.08 -128.53 18.46
CA LEU A 622 122.15 -129.08 19.45
C LEU A 622 121.22 -127.99 20.02
N LEU A 623 121.79 -126.83 20.37
CA LEU A 623 121.03 -125.70 20.91
C LEU A 623 120.05 -125.11 19.90
N ARG A 624 120.40 -125.08 18.60
CA ARG A 624 119.47 -124.66 17.54
C ARG A 624 118.23 -125.56 17.43
N ARG A 625 118.37 -126.87 17.65
CA ARG A 625 117.23 -127.81 17.62
C ARG A 625 116.28 -127.62 18.80
N GLN A 626 116.81 -127.38 20.01
CA GLN A 626 116.01 -127.13 21.21
C GLN A 626 115.22 -125.81 21.11
N LEU A 627 115.81 -124.79 20.48
CA LEU A 627 115.13 -123.51 20.27
C LEU A 627 113.91 -123.64 19.33
N ALA A 628 114.01 -124.49 18.30
CA ALA A 628 112.90 -124.77 17.39
C ALA A 628 111.73 -125.53 18.04
N THR A 629 111.98 -126.35 19.07
CA THR A 629 110.91 -127.02 19.83
C THR A 629 110.13 -126.07 20.72
N VAL A 630 110.80 -125.10 21.35
CA VAL A 630 110.16 -124.10 22.22
C VAL A 630 109.27 -123.16 21.41
N THR A 631 109.69 -122.74 20.22
CA THR A 631 108.85 -121.89 19.34
C THR A 631 107.56 -122.59 18.93
N ARG A 632 107.58 -123.91 18.68
CA ARG A 632 106.35 -124.66 18.35
C ARG A 632 105.37 -124.77 19.51
N GLN A 633 105.85 -124.82 20.75
CA GLN A 633 104.98 -124.83 21.93
C GLN A 633 104.31 -123.48 22.16
N ARG A 634 105.05 -122.38 21.95
CA ARG A 634 104.51 -121.02 21.97
C ARG A 634 103.36 -120.86 20.98
N ASP A 635 103.53 -121.32 19.74
CA ASP A 635 102.51 -121.13 18.69
C ASP A 635 101.21 -121.93 18.93
N ARG A 636 101.26 -122.99 19.76
CA ARG A 636 100.04 -123.70 20.22
C ARG A 636 99.29 -122.90 21.27
N LEU A 637 100.00 -122.29 22.23
CA LEU A 637 99.39 -121.47 23.28
C LEU A 637 98.69 -120.22 22.71
N VAL A 638 99.21 -119.64 21.63
CA VAL A 638 98.56 -118.51 20.95
C VAL A 638 97.19 -118.91 20.38
N LYS A 639 97.06 -120.13 19.81
CA LYS A 639 95.78 -120.59 19.25
C LYS A 639 94.71 -120.84 20.30
N ASP A 640 95.10 -121.29 21.49
CA ASP A 640 94.16 -121.51 22.59
C ASP A 640 93.59 -120.17 23.12
N ILE A 641 94.37 -119.08 23.05
CA ILE A 641 93.93 -117.73 23.42
C ILE A 641 92.90 -117.18 22.42
N ASP A 642 93.10 -117.40 21.11
CA ASP A 642 92.17 -116.93 20.08
C ASP A 642 90.77 -117.56 20.19
N VAL A 643 90.67 -118.81 20.68
CA VAL A 643 89.38 -119.50 20.87
C VAL A 643 88.58 -118.88 22.02
N LEU A 644 89.25 -118.43 23.09
CA LEU A 644 88.60 -117.81 24.25
C LEU A 644 88.03 -116.43 23.91
N LEU A 645 88.71 -115.66 23.06
CA LEU A 645 88.24 -114.35 22.62
C LEU A 645 86.97 -114.45 21.78
N ARG A 646 86.84 -115.47 20.91
CA ARG A 646 85.62 -115.67 20.11
C ARG A 646 84.37 -115.97 20.94
N GLN A 647 84.52 -116.67 22.07
CA GLN A 647 83.40 -116.95 22.98
C GLN A 647 82.88 -115.69 23.68
N GLU A 648 83.72 -114.66 23.82
CA GLU A 648 83.36 -113.37 24.40
C GLU A 648 82.57 -112.50 23.41
N ASP A 649 82.92 -112.56 22.12
CA ASP A 649 82.19 -111.88 21.05
C ASP A 649 80.77 -112.44 20.85
N ASP A 650 80.59 -113.78 20.93
CA ASP A 650 79.27 -114.44 20.80
C ASP A 650 78.28 -114.03 21.91
N LEU A 651 78.79 -113.76 23.13
CA LEU A 651 77.97 -113.28 24.26
C LEU A 651 77.51 -111.82 24.09
N ASN A 652 78.27 -110.99 23.39
CA ASN A 652 77.91 -109.60 23.12
C ASN A 652 76.87 -109.49 22.00
N ALA A 653 76.89 -110.38 21.00
CA ALA A 653 75.88 -110.45 19.95
C ALA A 653 74.47 -110.77 20.50
N LEU A 654 74.37 -111.60 21.54
CA LEU A 654 73.09 -111.94 22.19
C LEU A 654 72.48 -110.79 23.01
N LYS A 655 73.29 -109.83 23.50
CA LYS A 655 72.80 -108.66 24.25
C LYS A 655 72.16 -107.60 23.35
N LEU A 656 72.64 -107.44 22.11
CA LEU A 656 72.10 -106.49 21.13
C LEU A 656 70.75 -106.93 20.52
N LEU A 657 70.42 -108.23 20.56
CA LEU A 657 69.15 -108.77 20.05
C LEU A 657 67.97 -108.61 21.04
N VAL A 658 68.23 -108.34 22.33
CA VAL A 658 67.18 -108.26 23.37
C VAL A 658 66.70 -106.82 23.61
N THR A 659 67.50 -105.80 23.30
CA THR A 659 67.11 -104.39 23.52
C THR A 659 65.95 -103.87 22.64
N PRO A 660 65.73 -104.29 21.38
CA PRO A 660 64.60 -103.78 20.61
C PRO A 660 63.25 -104.47 20.94
N LEU A 661 63.24 -105.56 21.71
CA LEU A 661 62.04 -106.36 22.01
C LEU A 661 61.36 -105.96 23.34
N LEU A 662 61.87 -104.94 24.04
CA LEU A 662 61.28 -104.41 25.29
C LEU A 662 60.66 -103.01 25.14
N GLU A 663 60.86 -102.32 24.01
CA GLU A 663 60.30 -100.96 23.77
C GLU A 663 59.07 -100.94 22.83
N SER A 664 58.64 -102.09 22.28
CA SER A 664 57.52 -102.16 21.33
C SER A 664 56.20 -102.73 21.87
N ASP A 665 56.07 -103.02 23.18
CA ASP A 665 54.88 -103.66 23.77
C ASP A 665 54.35 -103.01 25.08
N SER A 666 54.36 -101.66 25.15
CA SER A 666 53.61 -100.92 26.19
C SER A 666 52.81 -99.72 25.64
N GLY A 667 51.57 -100.00 25.23
CA GLY A 667 50.42 -99.22 25.70
C GLY A 667 49.77 -98.19 24.76
N SER A 668 48.82 -98.67 23.97
CA SER A 668 47.69 -97.96 23.33
C SER A 668 46.57 -97.55 24.31
N HIS A 669 45.91 -96.41 24.05
CA HIS A 669 44.47 -96.04 24.28
C HIS A 669 44.19 -94.75 25.07
N ALA A 670 43.69 -93.69 24.40
CA ALA A 670 42.35 -93.09 24.60
C ALA A 670 42.14 -91.84 23.70
N GLU A 671 41.06 -91.88 22.92
CA GLU A 671 40.14 -90.80 22.50
C GLU A 671 40.64 -89.57 21.72
N ASP A 672 40.24 -89.47 20.44
CA ASP A 672 39.86 -88.20 19.81
C ASP A 672 38.75 -88.43 18.78
N SER A 673 37.59 -87.80 19.02
CA SER A 673 36.49 -87.69 18.06
C SER A 673 35.92 -86.28 18.07
N ASN A 674 35.89 -85.69 16.87
CA ASN A 674 34.84 -84.83 16.34
C ASN A 674 34.68 -83.37 16.81
N HIS A 675 34.91 -82.50 15.82
CA HIS A 675 33.90 -81.61 15.20
C HIS A 675 33.92 -80.10 15.49
N THR A 676 34.08 -79.37 14.37
CA THR A 676 33.46 -78.09 13.95
C THR A 676 33.64 -76.85 14.82
N THR A 677 34.23 -75.82 14.21
CA THR A 677 34.17 -74.44 14.67
C THR A 677 33.88 -73.50 13.48
N PRO A 678 32.92 -72.58 13.60
CA PRO A 678 33.12 -71.20 13.19
C PRO A 678 34.07 -70.46 14.16
#